data_AF-A0A2G5BIK0-F1
#
_entry.id   AF-A0A2G5BIK0-F1
#
_cell.length_a   1.000
_cell.length_b   1.000
_cell.length_c   1.000
_cell.angle_alpha   90.00
_cell.angle_beta   90.00
_cell.angle_gamma   90.00
#
_symmetry.space_group_name_H-M   'P 1'
#
loop_
_entity.id
_entity.type
_entity.pdbx_description
1 polymer ?
#
loop_
_entity_poly.entity_id
_entity_poly.type
_entity_poly.pdbx_seq_one_letter_code
_entity_poly.pdbx_strand_id
1 'polypeptide(L)'
;MRFFIDDLPVIFPYDYVYPEQYQYMCALKRSLDSKGHGMLEMPSGTGKTISLLSLIIAYQQFYPGRRKLVYCSRTVPEIDKALAELKRLMQYRQTQGCHDENFFGLGLTSRKNLCVHPRVSKERKGAVVDARCREMTASWVRAKAKTEGNIELCDFYEKIQTLEAADLIPSGVYTLEDLTDYGKENVMCPYYLARRVIPLADVIIYSFHYMLDPKVAELVSKEFEKDSIVVFDEAHNIDSICIDSLSIDINQRTLRASTASVERLGERIEEMKNQNSEKLRDEYDRLVDGLRDALAARDEDMVLTNPILPDHVLRDAIPGNIRKADHFVRFLKRFIEYLKARMRVMHVVAETTPSFLKHIREVTYIERKPLRFCAERLASLVRTLEITDLEEYGALAKVAGFATLCSTYDAGFMVLFEPYESDQNRVLNPVLHLACLDAAIAIKPVFQRFNTVIITSGTLSPMEMYPRMLEFVPVVQESFTMTLARQCFAPLVVTRGGDQVTVSSKFEVRNDPAVVRNYGNLLIEMSRVVPDGIVAFFPSYLYMESIVAMWNENGVLKDVWKHKLIFVETPDAAETSVALQNYRTACNNGRGAVLLSVARGKVSEGIDFDHNYGRAVVMFGIPYQYTESRILKARLEFMREAHQIRENDFLTFDALRHASQCIGRVLRGKTDYGLMVLADKRYSRADKRSKLPRWINTCLTETSLNLSTDMAIGLMRKFLKAMAQPFDMKSQLGVSMWANEHIVQHGGRGDVVTVESTSMEVDQVS
;
A
#
# COMPACT_ATOMS: atom_id res chain seq x y z
N MET A 1 1.40 29.21 11.83
CA MET A 1 1.85 30.26 10.89
C MET A 1 0.78 30.48 9.81
N ARG A 2 0.56 31.73 9.39
CA ARG A 2 -0.37 32.08 8.29
C ARG A 2 0.41 32.78 7.18
N PHE A 3 0.29 32.28 5.95
CA PHE A 3 0.88 32.87 4.76
C PHE A 3 0.01 32.59 3.53
N PHE A 4 0.25 33.29 2.43
CA PHE A 4 -0.48 33.14 1.18
C PHE A 4 0.35 32.42 0.12
N ILE A 5 -0.32 31.54 -0.62
CA ILE A 5 0.19 30.98 -1.87
C ILE A 5 -0.69 31.53 -3.00
N ASP A 6 -0.13 32.48 -3.74
CA ASP A 6 -0.84 33.43 -4.61
C ASP A 6 -2.01 34.13 -3.89
N ASP A 7 -3.24 33.65 -4.09
CA ASP A 7 -4.48 34.16 -3.51
C ASP A 7 -5.00 33.32 -2.33
N LEU A 8 -4.46 32.11 -2.11
CA LEU A 8 -4.95 31.16 -1.12
C LEU A 8 -4.30 31.38 0.26
N PRO A 9 -5.06 31.71 1.32
CA PRO A 9 -4.55 31.77 2.68
C PRO A 9 -4.33 30.35 3.24
N VAL A 10 -3.09 30.01 3.54
CA VAL A 10 -2.71 28.73 4.13
C VAL A 10 -2.38 28.91 5.62
N ILE A 11 -3.02 28.09 6.45
CA ILE A 11 -2.73 28.01 7.89
C ILE A 11 -1.90 26.75 8.10
N PHE A 12 -0.65 26.95 8.49
CA PHE A 12 0.29 25.88 8.75
C PHE A 12 0.49 25.67 10.27
N PRO A 13 0.45 24.44 10.79
CA PRO A 13 0.36 24.14 12.22
C PRO A 13 1.70 24.19 12.97
N TYR A 14 2.68 24.86 12.37
CA TYR A 14 4.00 25.10 12.93
C TYR A 14 4.38 26.57 12.70
N ASP A 15 5.37 27.06 13.45
CA ASP A 15 5.84 28.45 13.37
C ASP A 15 6.79 28.70 12.19
N TYR A 16 7.30 27.62 11.59
CA TYR A 16 8.26 27.66 10.48
C TYR A 16 7.86 26.65 9.40
N VAL A 17 8.20 26.98 8.16
CA VAL A 17 8.00 26.15 6.98
C VAL A 17 9.35 25.88 6.33
N TYR A 18 9.55 24.71 5.75
CA TYR A 18 10.73 24.43 4.95
C TYR A 18 10.58 24.99 3.52
N PRO A 19 11.67 25.48 2.88
CA PRO A 19 11.63 25.96 1.50
C PRO A 19 10.99 24.94 0.55
N GLU A 20 11.36 23.67 0.69
CA GLU A 20 10.81 22.57 -0.10
C GLU A 20 9.33 22.29 0.19
N GLN A 21 8.84 22.52 1.42
CA GLN A 21 7.41 22.41 1.73
C GLN A 21 6.63 23.52 1.01
N TYR A 22 7.16 24.75 1.00
CA TYR A 22 6.53 25.86 0.28
C TYR A 22 6.46 25.58 -1.22
N GLN A 23 7.57 25.16 -1.83
CA GLN A 23 7.61 24.78 -3.25
C GLN A 23 6.64 23.63 -3.56
N TYR A 24 6.59 22.61 -2.68
CA TYR A 24 5.64 21.51 -2.79
C TYR A 24 4.20 22.00 -2.78
N MET A 25 3.84 22.90 -1.85
CA MET A 25 2.50 23.48 -1.78
C MET A 25 2.18 24.31 -3.04
N CYS A 26 3.13 25.07 -3.59
CA CYS A 26 2.93 25.79 -4.85
C CYS A 26 2.70 24.85 -6.05
N ALA A 27 3.46 23.74 -6.14
CA ALA A 27 3.29 22.74 -7.20
C ALA A 27 1.97 21.96 -7.06
N LEU A 28 1.59 21.65 -5.82
CA LEU A 28 0.33 21.01 -5.49
C LEU A 28 -0.85 21.93 -5.87
N LYS A 29 -0.78 23.22 -5.54
CA LYS A 29 -1.79 24.20 -5.94
C LYS A 29 -1.96 24.29 -7.45
N ARG A 30 -0.86 24.39 -8.22
CA ARG A 30 -0.88 24.37 -9.69
C ARG A 30 -1.58 23.11 -10.25
N SER A 31 -1.36 21.96 -9.62
CA SER A 31 -2.02 20.71 -10.00
C SER A 31 -3.54 20.79 -9.77
N LEU A 32 -3.96 21.32 -8.61
CA LEU A 32 -5.37 21.49 -8.26
C LEU A 32 -6.09 22.50 -9.18
N ASP A 33 -5.48 23.65 -9.46
CA ASP A 33 -6.07 24.71 -10.28
C ASP A 33 -6.24 24.29 -11.75
N SER A 34 -5.29 23.51 -12.27
CA SER A 34 -5.35 22.97 -13.63
C SER A 34 -6.34 21.81 -13.81
N LYS A 35 -6.92 21.30 -12.71
CA LYS A 35 -7.72 20.06 -12.68
C LYS A 35 -7.01 18.88 -13.37
N GLY A 36 -5.71 18.75 -13.14
CA GLY A 36 -4.86 17.73 -13.76
C GLY A 36 -4.21 16.81 -12.74
N HIS A 37 -3.74 15.65 -13.19
CA HIS A 37 -2.97 14.74 -12.34
C HIS A 37 -1.59 15.32 -12.03
N GLY A 38 -1.11 15.13 -10.81
CA GLY A 38 0.20 15.60 -10.36
C GLY A 38 1.08 14.45 -9.90
N MET A 39 2.38 14.51 -10.18
CA MET A 39 3.37 13.59 -9.64
C MET A 39 4.48 14.38 -8.97
N LEU A 40 4.58 14.25 -7.65
CA LEU A 40 5.45 15.08 -6.82
C LEU A 40 6.40 14.19 -6.01
N GLU A 41 7.71 14.36 -6.20
CA GLU A 41 8.71 13.68 -5.38
C GLU A 41 9.19 14.62 -4.27
N MET A 42 8.84 14.31 -3.02
CA MET A 42 9.30 15.08 -1.86
C MET A 42 10.11 14.21 -0.90
N PRO A 43 11.35 14.60 -0.50
CA PRO A 43 12.22 13.77 0.33
C PRO A 43 11.59 13.39 1.68
N SER A 44 11.94 12.21 2.20
CA SER A 44 11.49 11.76 3.52
C SER A 44 11.96 12.70 4.63
N GLY A 45 11.14 12.84 5.68
CA GLY A 45 11.47 13.68 6.84
C GLY A 45 11.23 15.19 6.65
N THR A 46 10.62 15.61 5.54
CA THR A 46 10.33 17.03 5.24
C THR A 46 8.89 17.43 5.56
N GLY A 47 8.07 16.58 6.19
CA GLY A 47 6.68 16.88 6.55
C GLY A 47 5.73 16.94 5.35
N LYS A 48 5.66 15.85 4.58
CA LYS A 48 4.83 15.75 3.37
C LYS A 48 3.35 15.74 3.66
N THR A 49 2.95 14.88 4.58
CA THR A 49 1.55 14.71 4.96
C THR A 49 0.98 16.03 5.48
N ILE A 50 1.67 16.71 6.41
CA ILE A 50 1.17 17.99 6.93
C ILE A 50 1.11 19.12 5.90
N SER A 51 2.09 19.24 5.00
CA SER A 51 2.07 20.28 3.95
C SER A 51 0.96 20.03 2.94
N LEU A 52 0.73 18.78 2.57
CA LEU A 52 -0.37 18.37 1.72
C LEU A 52 -1.74 18.65 2.38
N LEU A 53 -1.94 18.22 3.63
CA LEU A 53 -3.20 18.42 4.34
C LEU A 53 -3.49 19.91 4.55
N SER A 54 -2.48 20.70 4.93
CA SER A 54 -2.62 22.15 5.15
C SER A 54 -3.09 22.88 3.89
N LEU A 55 -2.51 22.52 2.73
CA LEU A 55 -2.92 23.15 1.47
C LEU A 55 -4.30 22.70 1.02
N ILE A 56 -4.59 21.40 1.02
CA ILE A 56 -5.86 20.90 0.48
C ILE A 56 -7.03 21.39 1.32
N ILE A 57 -6.90 21.44 2.65
CA ILE A 57 -7.97 21.97 3.51
C ILE A 57 -8.13 23.47 3.31
N ALA A 58 -7.03 24.22 3.18
CA ALA A 58 -7.14 25.64 2.81
C ALA A 58 -7.88 25.81 1.48
N TYR A 59 -7.58 24.95 0.50
CA TYR A 59 -8.22 24.96 -0.82
C TYR A 59 -9.72 24.62 -0.75
N GLN A 60 -10.11 23.63 0.06
CA GLN A 60 -11.51 23.24 0.30
C GLN A 60 -12.32 24.36 0.96
N GLN A 61 -11.71 25.12 1.87
CA GLN A 61 -12.39 26.19 2.59
C GLN A 61 -12.46 27.51 1.81
N PHE A 62 -11.44 27.81 0.99
CA PHE A 62 -11.38 29.07 0.24
C PHE A 62 -12.22 29.06 -1.04
N TYR A 63 -12.21 27.94 -1.79
CA TYR A 63 -12.91 27.86 -3.07
C TYR A 63 -14.33 27.29 -2.88
N PRO A 64 -15.36 27.91 -3.48
CA PRO A 64 -16.73 27.41 -3.39
C PRO A 64 -16.86 26.09 -4.17
N GLY A 65 -17.17 25.01 -3.44
CA GLY A 65 -17.39 23.68 -3.99
C GLY A 65 -16.97 22.60 -3.00
N ARG A 66 -17.89 21.72 -2.62
CA ARG A 66 -17.61 20.66 -1.64
C ARG A 66 -16.74 19.56 -2.27
N ARG A 67 -15.43 19.79 -2.31
CA ARG A 67 -14.45 18.82 -2.82
C ARG A 67 -14.05 17.90 -1.69
N LYS A 68 -14.25 16.59 -1.85
CA LYS A 68 -13.79 15.60 -0.88
C LYS A 68 -12.32 15.28 -1.07
N LEU A 69 -11.54 15.20 0.00
CA LEU A 69 -10.18 14.69 -0.02
C LEU A 69 -10.19 13.20 0.29
N VAL A 70 -9.66 12.41 -0.64
CA VAL A 70 -9.44 10.97 -0.48
C VAL A 70 -7.95 10.73 -0.35
N TYR A 71 -7.48 10.52 0.88
CA TYR A 71 -6.09 10.21 1.19
C TYR A 71 -5.89 8.70 1.24
N CYS A 72 -5.11 8.18 0.32
CA CYS A 72 -4.76 6.77 0.26
C CYS A 72 -3.33 6.57 0.79
N SER A 73 -3.19 5.79 1.86
CA SER A 73 -1.90 5.33 2.38
C SER A 73 -1.73 3.83 2.17
N ARG A 74 -0.53 3.29 2.40
CA ARG A 74 -0.29 1.85 2.26
C ARG A 74 -0.68 1.09 3.52
N THR A 75 -0.18 1.52 4.68
CA THR A 75 -0.28 0.75 5.93
C THR A 75 -1.21 1.40 6.96
N VAL A 76 -1.78 0.60 7.88
CA VAL A 76 -2.65 1.10 8.96
C VAL A 76 -1.93 2.11 9.87
N PRO A 77 -0.68 1.89 10.30
CA PRO A 77 0.03 2.89 11.10
C PRO A 77 0.24 4.24 10.41
N GLU A 78 0.33 4.27 9.07
CA GLU A 78 0.39 5.54 8.32
C GLU A 78 -0.97 6.24 8.29
N ILE A 79 -2.07 5.48 8.18
CA ILE A 79 -3.43 6.02 8.28
C ILE A 79 -3.61 6.71 9.63
N ASP A 80 -3.22 6.06 10.73
CA ASP A 80 -3.31 6.66 12.07
C ASP A 80 -2.44 7.91 12.22
N LYS A 81 -1.21 7.91 11.68
CA LYS A 81 -0.35 9.10 11.66
C LYS A 81 -0.97 10.26 10.89
N ALA A 82 -1.53 10.00 9.71
CA ALA A 82 -2.18 11.02 8.90
C ALA A 82 -3.44 11.58 9.59
N LEU A 83 -4.23 10.74 10.27
CA LEU A 83 -5.38 11.19 11.08
C LEU A 83 -4.95 12.03 12.29
N ALA A 84 -3.86 11.65 12.97
CA ALA A 84 -3.31 12.43 14.08
C ALA A 84 -2.80 13.80 13.61
N GLU A 85 -2.12 13.86 12.45
CA GLU A 85 -1.69 15.12 11.83
C GLU A 85 -2.87 16.00 11.43
N LEU A 86 -3.94 15.41 10.88
CA LEU A 86 -5.17 16.10 10.55
C LEU A 86 -5.84 16.70 11.81
N LYS A 87 -5.93 15.91 12.89
CA LYS A 87 -6.48 16.35 14.18
C LYS A 87 -5.70 17.53 14.75
N ARG A 88 -4.36 17.49 14.70
CA ARG A 88 -3.48 18.59 15.12
C ARG A 88 -3.70 19.85 14.27
N LEU A 89 -3.83 19.69 12.96
CA LEU A 89 -4.08 20.81 12.05
C LEU A 89 -5.43 21.49 12.36
N MET A 90 -6.49 20.71 12.63
CA MET A 90 -7.81 21.27 12.96
C MET A 90 -7.79 22.01 14.31
N GLN A 91 -7.15 21.42 15.33
CA GLN A 91 -6.96 22.09 16.62
C GLN A 91 -6.20 23.41 16.47
N TYR A 92 -5.14 23.44 15.64
CA TYR A 92 -4.39 24.65 15.38
C TYR A 92 -5.21 25.71 14.63
N ARG A 93 -6.09 25.32 13.71
CA ARG A 93 -6.99 26.25 13.02
C ARG A 93 -8.01 26.87 13.99
N GLN A 94 -8.54 26.07 14.91
CA GLN A 94 -9.45 26.57 15.95
C GLN A 94 -8.78 27.61 16.85
N THR A 95 -7.51 27.41 17.25
CA THR A 95 -6.79 28.41 18.06
C THR A 95 -6.46 29.69 17.30
N GLN A 96 -6.43 29.65 15.96
CA GLN A 96 -6.27 30.83 15.11
C GLN A 96 -7.61 31.54 14.80
N GLY A 97 -8.70 31.15 15.46
CA GLY A 97 -10.03 31.76 15.29
C GLY A 97 -10.78 31.32 14.03
N CYS A 98 -10.34 30.25 13.35
CA CYS A 98 -11.09 29.63 12.27
C CYS A 98 -12.04 28.57 12.83
N HIS A 99 -13.33 28.89 12.91
CA HIS A 99 -14.38 27.96 13.29
C HIS A 99 -14.93 27.26 12.05
N ASP A 100 -14.29 26.15 11.66
CA ASP A 100 -14.80 25.27 10.59
C ASP A 100 -15.95 24.41 11.17
N GLU A 101 -17.14 24.99 11.41
CA GLU A 101 -18.23 24.40 12.24
C GLU A 101 -18.81 23.06 11.74
N ASN A 102 -18.43 22.57 10.56
CA ASN A 102 -18.95 21.31 9.99
C ASN A 102 -17.87 20.42 9.35
N PHE A 103 -16.61 20.53 9.77
CA PHE A 103 -15.55 19.70 9.20
C PHE A 103 -15.59 18.26 9.72
N PHE A 104 -15.62 17.28 8.81
CA PHE A 104 -15.60 15.86 9.17
C PHE A 104 -14.43 15.09 8.55
N GLY A 105 -13.59 14.52 9.40
CA GLY A 105 -12.44 13.71 9.03
C GLY A 105 -12.58 12.27 9.51
N LEU A 106 -12.46 11.30 8.60
CA LEU A 106 -12.73 9.88 8.87
C LEU A 106 -11.55 8.97 8.50
N GLY A 107 -11.17 8.09 9.43
CA GLY A 107 -10.34 6.93 9.14
C GLY A 107 -11.17 5.70 8.77
N LEU A 108 -10.84 5.03 7.66
CA LEU A 108 -11.49 3.79 7.25
C LEU A 108 -10.49 2.63 7.12
N THR A 109 -10.80 1.51 7.78
CA THR A 109 -10.02 0.27 7.72
C THR A 109 -10.91 -0.97 7.68
N SER A 110 -10.31 -2.16 7.79
CA SER A 110 -11.03 -3.44 7.72
C SER A 110 -11.84 -3.73 8.98
N ARG A 111 -12.81 -4.66 8.86
CA ARG A 111 -13.63 -5.13 9.99
C ARG A 111 -12.79 -5.67 11.14
N LYS A 112 -11.62 -6.27 10.84
CA LYS A 112 -10.69 -6.77 11.85
C LYS A 112 -10.25 -5.69 12.84
N ASN A 113 -10.06 -4.45 12.38
CA ASN A 113 -9.55 -3.37 13.22
C ASN A 113 -10.68 -2.57 13.90
N LEU A 114 -11.89 -2.55 13.31
CA LEU A 114 -13.02 -1.73 13.79
C LEU A 114 -14.12 -2.55 14.50
N CYS A 115 -14.02 -3.89 14.56
CA CYS A 115 -15.04 -4.72 15.20
C CYS A 115 -14.93 -4.69 16.73
N VAL A 116 -16.03 -4.31 17.39
CA VAL A 116 -16.14 -4.27 18.87
C VAL A 116 -16.87 -5.49 19.46
N HIS A 117 -17.46 -6.35 18.62
CA HIS A 117 -18.26 -7.48 19.09
C HIS A 117 -17.37 -8.53 19.79
N PRO A 118 -17.67 -8.93 21.04
CA PRO A 118 -16.74 -9.68 21.90
C PRO A 118 -16.37 -11.08 21.40
N ARG A 119 -17.22 -11.70 20.58
CA ARG A 119 -16.94 -13.01 19.96
C ARG A 119 -16.11 -12.88 18.68
N VAL A 120 -16.30 -11.81 17.93
CA VAL A 120 -15.71 -11.63 16.59
C VAL A 120 -14.37 -10.92 16.67
N SER A 121 -14.22 -9.97 17.59
CA SER A 121 -12.98 -9.19 17.77
C SER A 121 -11.77 -10.03 18.20
N LYS A 122 -12.00 -11.22 18.77
CA LYS A 122 -10.94 -12.16 19.19
C LYS A 122 -10.29 -12.90 18.02
N GLU A 123 -10.93 -12.92 16.86
CA GLU A 123 -10.44 -13.67 15.70
C GLU A 123 -9.23 -12.98 15.04
N ARG A 124 -8.19 -13.77 14.73
CA ARG A 124 -6.94 -13.22 14.16
C ARG A 124 -7.02 -12.99 12.65
N LYS A 125 -7.85 -13.78 11.94
CA LYS A 125 -7.95 -13.78 10.47
C LYS A 125 -9.11 -12.90 10.02
N GLY A 126 -8.83 -11.95 9.11
CA GLY A 126 -9.84 -11.03 8.57
C GLY A 126 -11.01 -11.74 7.88
N ALA A 127 -10.73 -12.77 7.06
CA ALA A 127 -11.79 -13.52 6.36
C ALA A 127 -12.80 -14.18 7.33
N VAL A 128 -12.32 -14.67 8.47
CA VAL A 128 -13.17 -15.27 9.52
C VAL A 128 -14.01 -14.19 10.20
N VAL A 129 -13.41 -13.03 10.50
CA VAL A 129 -14.12 -11.86 11.03
C VAL A 129 -15.27 -11.45 10.09
N ASP A 130 -15.01 -11.42 8.79
CA ASP A 130 -16.00 -11.03 7.79
C ASP A 130 -17.15 -12.04 7.71
N ALA A 131 -16.84 -13.34 7.73
CA ALA A 131 -17.84 -14.42 7.73
C ALA A 131 -18.72 -14.39 8.99
N ARG A 132 -18.12 -14.31 10.18
CA ARG A 132 -18.86 -14.23 11.45
C ARG A 132 -19.69 -12.96 11.56
N CYS A 133 -19.19 -11.83 11.07
CA CYS A 133 -19.98 -10.60 11.01
C CYS A 133 -21.20 -10.79 10.11
N ARG A 134 -21.06 -11.48 8.96
CA ARG A 134 -22.18 -11.76 8.05
C ARG A 134 -23.21 -12.71 8.65
N GLU A 135 -22.78 -13.73 9.39
CA GLU A 135 -23.69 -14.64 10.11
C GLU A 135 -24.71 -13.89 10.97
N MET A 136 -24.34 -12.73 11.53
CA MET A 136 -25.21 -11.92 12.39
C MET A 136 -25.89 -10.73 11.69
N THR A 137 -25.36 -10.26 10.56
CA THR A 137 -25.80 -8.99 9.92
C THR A 137 -26.53 -9.16 8.60
N ALA A 138 -26.49 -10.34 7.97
CA ALA A 138 -27.13 -10.57 6.68
C ALA A 138 -28.65 -10.31 6.71
N SER A 139 -29.22 -9.68 5.68
CA SER A 139 -30.63 -9.27 5.68
C SER A 139 -31.60 -10.43 5.84
N TRP A 140 -31.29 -11.62 5.31
CA TRP A 140 -32.15 -12.79 5.47
C TRP A 140 -32.11 -13.36 6.89
N VAL A 141 -30.97 -13.27 7.59
CA VAL A 141 -30.85 -13.65 9.00
C VAL A 141 -31.68 -12.70 9.85
N ARG A 142 -31.60 -11.39 9.57
CA ARG A 142 -32.43 -10.36 10.23
C ARG A 142 -33.92 -10.57 9.97
N ALA A 143 -34.30 -10.92 8.73
CA ALA A 143 -35.69 -11.23 8.39
C ALA A 143 -36.19 -12.47 9.12
N LYS A 144 -35.39 -13.53 9.20
CA LYS A 144 -35.72 -14.74 9.96
C LYS A 144 -35.79 -14.48 11.46
N ALA A 145 -34.91 -13.64 12.01
CA ALA A 145 -34.95 -13.27 13.42
C ALA A 145 -36.25 -12.55 13.79
N LYS A 146 -36.79 -11.71 12.89
CA LYS A 146 -38.11 -11.08 13.09
C LYS A 146 -39.26 -12.08 13.13
N THR A 147 -39.15 -13.20 12.42
CA THR A 147 -40.21 -14.24 12.35
C THR A 147 -40.05 -15.33 13.42
N GLU A 148 -38.82 -15.73 13.75
CA GLU A 148 -38.51 -16.92 14.56
C GLU A 148 -37.93 -16.59 15.94
N GLY A 149 -37.60 -15.32 16.23
CA GLY A 149 -37.29 -14.78 17.57
C GLY A 149 -36.04 -15.32 18.29
N ASN A 150 -35.46 -16.44 17.85
CA ASN A 150 -34.40 -17.18 18.55
C ASN A 150 -33.04 -17.16 17.82
N ILE A 151 -32.80 -16.15 17.00
CA ILE A 151 -31.56 -16.02 16.21
C ILE A 151 -30.74 -14.86 16.80
N GLU A 152 -29.47 -15.13 17.10
CA GLU A 152 -28.51 -14.15 17.62
C GLU A 152 -28.18 -13.12 16.52
N LEU A 153 -28.50 -11.85 16.78
CA LEU A 153 -28.15 -10.71 15.92
C LEU A 153 -27.03 -9.89 16.56
N CYS A 154 -26.46 -8.96 15.78
CA CYS A 154 -25.48 -8.03 16.30
C CYS A 154 -26.17 -6.76 16.83
N ASP A 155 -26.23 -6.61 18.16
CA ASP A 155 -26.85 -5.44 18.82
C ASP A 155 -26.28 -4.11 18.32
N PHE A 156 -24.96 -4.06 18.14
CA PHE A 156 -24.23 -2.89 17.65
C PHE A 156 -24.65 -2.45 16.23
N TYR A 157 -25.06 -3.40 15.39
CA TYR A 157 -25.49 -3.12 14.01
C TYR A 157 -26.95 -2.69 13.95
N GLU A 158 -27.83 -3.36 14.70
CA GLU A 158 -29.26 -3.03 14.73
C GLU A 158 -29.51 -1.61 15.23
N LYS A 159 -28.74 -1.13 16.22
CA LYS A 159 -28.84 0.25 16.72
C LYS A 159 -28.51 1.29 15.65
N ILE A 160 -27.51 1.04 14.81
CA ILE A 160 -27.15 1.95 13.72
C ILE A 160 -28.27 2.04 12.69
N GLN A 161 -28.93 0.91 12.42
CA GLN A 161 -30.02 0.84 11.45
C GLN A 161 -31.24 1.67 11.86
N THR A 162 -31.43 1.94 13.16
CA THR A 162 -32.52 2.80 13.66
C THR A 162 -32.24 4.30 13.60
N LEU A 163 -30.98 4.72 13.41
CA LEU A 163 -30.57 6.13 13.47
C LEU A 163 -30.32 6.69 12.05
N GLU A 164 -30.66 7.96 11.84
CA GLU A 164 -30.36 8.68 10.60
C GLU A 164 -28.90 9.11 10.52
N ALA A 165 -28.35 9.20 9.31
CA ALA A 165 -26.92 9.40 9.09
C ALA A 165 -26.36 10.72 9.68
N ALA A 166 -27.16 11.78 9.74
CA ALA A 166 -26.75 13.09 10.25
C ALA A 166 -26.62 13.13 11.78
N ASP A 167 -27.35 12.27 12.50
CA ASP A 167 -27.36 12.24 13.97
C ASP A 167 -26.44 11.15 14.55
N LEU A 168 -25.71 10.43 13.69
CA LEU A 168 -24.86 9.31 14.12
C LEU A 168 -23.63 9.76 14.91
N ILE A 169 -22.99 10.86 14.49
CA ILE A 169 -21.71 11.30 15.03
C ILE A 169 -21.54 12.81 14.87
N PRO A 170 -21.06 13.54 15.90
CA PRO A 170 -20.83 14.98 15.78
C PRO A 170 -19.68 15.29 14.81
N SER A 171 -19.64 16.55 14.34
CA SER A 171 -18.55 17.05 13.50
C SER A 171 -17.21 16.96 14.24
N GLY A 172 -16.19 16.41 13.57
CA GLY A 172 -14.88 16.22 14.16
C GLY A 172 -13.96 15.34 13.32
N VAL A 173 -12.72 15.22 13.78
CA VAL A 173 -11.72 14.31 13.21
C VAL A 173 -11.64 13.07 14.10
N TYR A 174 -12.00 11.93 13.53
CA TYR A 174 -12.02 10.66 14.24
C TYR A 174 -10.86 9.76 13.78
N THR A 175 -9.97 9.44 14.72
CA THR A 175 -8.98 8.37 14.52
C THR A 175 -9.65 6.99 14.60
N LEU A 176 -8.93 5.93 14.24
CA LEU A 176 -9.47 4.57 14.35
C LEU A 176 -9.81 4.21 15.80
N GLU A 177 -8.96 4.60 16.75
CA GLU A 177 -9.19 4.40 18.18
C GLU A 177 -10.42 5.20 18.65
N ASP A 178 -10.49 6.49 18.30
CA ASP A 178 -11.63 7.37 18.64
C ASP A 178 -12.96 6.77 18.15
N LEU A 179 -13.01 6.21 16.92
CA LEU A 179 -14.21 5.55 16.39
C LEU A 179 -14.58 4.29 17.18
N THR A 180 -13.58 3.47 17.56
CA THR A 180 -13.85 2.25 18.33
C THR A 180 -14.34 2.55 19.73
N ASP A 181 -13.81 3.59 20.37
CA ASP A 181 -14.21 3.99 21.71
C ASP A 181 -15.61 4.63 21.70
N TYR A 182 -15.88 5.51 20.73
CA TYR A 182 -17.22 6.05 20.50
C TYR A 182 -18.27 4.95 20.24
N GLY A 183 -17.90 3.92 19.47
CA GLY A 183 -18.78 2.78 19.22
C GLY A 183 -19.03 1.90 20.45
N LYS A 184 -18.05 1.78 21.36
CA LYS A 184 -18.24 1.07 22.65
C LYS A 184 -19.16 1.86 23.57
N GLU A 185 -18.93 3.17 23.71
CA GLU A 185 -19.71 4.05 24.58
C GLU A 185 -21.18 4.13 24.15
N ASN A 186 -21.42 4.26 22.85
CA ASN A 186 -22.77 4.40 22.31
C ASN A 186 -23.40 3.09 21.85
N VAL A 187 -22.74 1.94 22.04
CA VAL A 187 -23.22 0.61 21.58
C VAL A 187 -23.57 0.62 20.09
N MET A 188 -22.67 1.16 19.28
CA MET A 188 -22.79 1.25 17.83
C MET A 188 -21.61 0.54 17.15
N CYS A 189 -21.84 -0.09 16.00
CA CYS A 189 -20.77 -0.74 15.24
C CYS A 189 -19.88 0.28 14.52
N PRO A 190 -18.60 0.46 14.91
CA PRO A 190 -17.73 1.48 14.32
C PRO A 190 -17.53 1.31 12.81
N TYR A 191 -17.50 0.06 12.32
CA TYR A 191 -17.30 -0.24 10.91
C TYR A 191 -18.46 0.27 10.03
N TYR A 192 -19.71 -0.05 10.40
CA TYR A 192 -20.87 0.40 9.65
C TYR A 192 -21.17 1.88 9.88
N LEU A 193 -20.82 2.41 11.06
CA LEU A 193 -20.84 3.84 11.35
C LEU A 193 -19.94 4.59 10.36
N ALA A 194 -18.66 4.22 10.28
CA ALA A 194 -17.71 4.83 9.35
C ALA A 194 -18.25 4.79 7.92
N ARG A 195 -18.81 3.65 7.47
CA ARG A 195 -19.37 3.50 6.13
C ARG A 195 -20.54 4.43 5.84
N ARG A 196 -21.50 4.59 6.78
CA ARG A 196 -22.66 5.47 6.58
C ARG A 196 -22.31 6.96 6.56
N VAL A 197 -21.19 7.33 7.18
CA VAL A 197 -20.74 8.73 7.27
C VAL A 197 -19.78 9.10 6.12
N ILE A 198 -19.39 8.15 5.25
CA ILE A 198 -18.58 8.42 4.06
C ILE A 198 -19.15 9.55 3.19
N PRO A 199 -20.46 9.64 2.90
CA PRO A 199 -21.01 10.74 2.11
C PRO A 199 -20.82 12.11 2.77
N LEU A 200 -20.92 12.18 4.09
CA LEU A 200 -20.82 13.41 4.89
C LEU A 200 -19.38 13.85 5.16
N ALA A 201 -18.39 12.98 4.96
CA ALA A 201 -16.99 13.26 5.23
C ALA A 201 -16.35 14.22 4.21
N ASP A 202 -15.57 15.19 4.68
CA ASP A 202 -14.77 16.08 3.84
C ASP A 202 -13.37 15.54 3.57
N VAL A 203 -12.82 14.80 4.54
CA VAL A 203 -11.55 14.07 4.42
C VAL A 203 -11.74 12.61 4.81
N ILE A 204 -11.31 11.71 3.92
CA ILE A 204 -11.32 10.27 4.16
C ILE A 204 -9.90 9.75 4.01
N ILE A 205 -9.44 8.99 5.00
CA ILE A 205 -8.11 8.36 4.99
C ILE A 205 -8.27 6.84 5.04
N TYR A 206 -7.81 6.15 3.99
CA TYR A 206 -7.85 4.68 3.92
C TYR A 206 -6.69 4.07 3.14
N SER A 207 -6.69 2.73 3.01
CA SER A 207 -5.61 2.00 2.31
C SER A 207 -5.79 1.99 0.78
N PHE A 208 -4.68 1.93 0.03
CA PHE A 208 -4.66 1.75 -1.43
C PHE A 208 -5.63 0.68 -1.95
N HIS A 209 -5.76 -0.44 -1.24
CA HIS A 209 -6.64 -1.53 -1.66
C HIS A 209 -8.12 -1.10 -1.75
N TYR A 210 -8.58 -0.13 -0.97
CA TYR A 210 -9.96 0.37 -1.07
C TYR A 210 -10.21 1.19 -2.34
N MET A 211 -9.17 1.72 -2.98
CA MET A 211 -9.28 2.48 -4.23
C MET A 211 -8.95 1.65 -5.47
N LEU A 212 -7.94 0.78 -5.36
CA LEU A 212 -7.38 0.03 -6.49
C LEU A 212 -7.95 -1.38 -6.60
N ASP A 213 -8.31 -2.03 -5.48
CA ASP A 213 -8.96 -3.33 -5.58
C ASP A 213 -10.40 -3.09 -6.05
N PRO A 214 -10.74 -3.50 -7.27
CA PRO A 214 -12.06 -3.29 -7.83
C PRO A 214 -13.20 -3.88 -7.00
N LYS A 215 -12.91 -4.97 -6.28
CA LYS A 215 -13.85 -5.66 -5.40
C LYS A 215 -14.35 -4.75 -4.29
N VAL A 216 -13.48 -3.86 -3.81
CA VAL A 216 -13.76 -2.95 -2.69
C VAL A 216 -14.06 -1.55 -3.19
N ALA A 217 -13.36 -1.11 -4.25
CA ALA A 217 -13.52 0.19 -4.84
C ALA A 217 -14.95 0.42 -5.35
N GLU A 218 -15.63 -0.56 -5.92
CA GLU A 218 -17.01 -0.36 -6.37
C GLU A 218 -17.96 0.01 -5.21
N LEU A 219 -17.72 -0.52 -4.01
CA LEU A 219 -18.56 -0.26 -2.83
C LEU A 219 -18.35 1.12 -2.24
N VAL A 220 -17.10 1.60 -2.23
CA VAL A 220 -16.73 2.86 -1.57
C VAL A 220 -16.67 4.01 -2.57
N SER A 221 -16.06 3.77 -3.73
CA SER A 221 -15.83 4.83 -4.70
C SER A 221 -17.10 5.37 -5.30
N LYS A 222 -18.18 4.57 -5.47
CA LYS A 222 -19.46 5.00 -6.05
C LYS A 222 -20.02 6.25 -5.38
N GLU A 223 -19.79 6.43 -4.09
CA GLU A 223 -20.27 7.58 -3.31
C GLU A 223 -19.46 8.88 -3.55
N PHE A 224 -18.34 8.81 -4.28
CA PHE A 224 -17.48 9.97 -4.53
C PHE A 224 -17.80 10.68 -5.85
N GLU A 225 -17.86 12.00 -5.76
CA GLU A 225 -17.99 12.91 -6.90
C GLU A 225 -16.70 12.99 -7.71
N LYS A 226 -16.82 13.35 -8.99
CA LYS A 226 -15.67 13.49 -9.91
C LYS A 226 -14.71 14.62 -9.52
N ASP A 227 -15.22 15.64 -8.82
CA ASP A 227 -14.44 16.77 -8.30
C ASP A 227 -13.68 16.46 -7.00
N SER A 228 -13.74 15.21 -6.51
CA SER A 228 -12.93 14.78 -5.37
C SER A 228 -11.44 14.75 -5.71
N ILE A 229 -10.60 15.11 -4.74
CA ILE A 229 -9.14 15.13 -4.85
C ILE A 229 -8.61 13.81 -4.28
N VAL A 230 -7.97 12.99 -5.10
CA VAL A 230 -7.36 11.72 -4.67
C VAL A 230 -5.86 11.90 -4.50
N VAL A 231 -5.34 11.48 -3.35
CA VAL A 231 -3.92 11.51 -3.03
C VAL A 231 -3.43 10.10 -2.75
N PHE A 232 -2.40 9.66 -3.47
CA PHE A 232 -1.66 8.44 -3.16
C PHE A 232 -0.33 8.81 -2.51
N ASP A 233 -0.20 8.54 -1.21
CA ASP A 233 1.02 8.80 -0.44
C ASP A 233 1.91 7.55 -0.34
N GLU A 234 3.23 7.73 -0.37
CA GLU A 234 4.22 6.64 -0.47
C GLU A 234 3.92 5.67 -1.63
N ALA A 235 3.47 6.23 -2.76
CA ALA A 235 3.01 5.52 -3.95
C ALA A 235 4.12 4.88 -4.82
N HIS A 236 5.27 4.55 -4.22
CA HIS A 236 6.39 4.01 -4.99
C HIS A 236 6.13 2.59 -5.52
N ASN A 237 5.34 1.73 -4.84
CA ASN A 237 4.96 0.38 -5.30
C ASN A 237 3.56 0.28 -5.92
N ILE A 238 3.00 1.39 -6.42
CA ILE A 238 1.65 1.39 -6.99
C ILE A 238 1.47 0.35 -8.10
N ASP A 239 2.51 0.11 -8.90
CA ASP A 239 2.53 -0.91 -9.96
C ASP A 239 2.36 -2.33 -9.41
N SER A 240 3.09 -2.69 -8.35
CA SER A 240 2.97 -3.99 -7.70
C SER A 240 1.58 -4.19 -7.11
N ILE A 241 1.03 -3.17 -6.44
CA ILE A 241 -0.32 -3.26 -5.83
C ILE A 241 -1.40 -3.47 -6.90
N CYS A 242 -1.29 -2.76 -8.03
CA CYS A 242 -2.19 -2.95 -9.16
C CYS A 242 -2.13 -4.39 -9.70
N ILE A 243 -0.92 -4.92 -9.89
CA ILE A 243 -0.70 -6.29 -10.36
C ILE A 243 -1.25 -7.33 -9.38
N ASP A 244 -0.95 -7.17 -8.09
CA ASP A 244 -1.36 -8.10 -7.03
C ASP A 244 -2.89 -8.11 -6.84
N SER A 245 -3.55 -6.97 -7.08
CA SER A 245 -5.02 -6.87 -6.97
C SER A 245 -5.78 -7.71 -8.01
N LEU A 246 -5.19 -7.88 -9.20
CA LEU A 246 -5.79 -8.59 -10.33
C LEU A 246 -5.21 -9.99 -10.53
N SER A 247 -4.04 -10.28 -9.97
CA SER A 247 -3.43 -11.60 -10.08
C SER A 247 -4.11 -12.61 -9.16
N ILE A 248 -4.26 -13.86 -9.63
CA ILE A 248 -4.92 -14.93 -8.88
C ILE A 248 -4.08 -16.20 -8.94
N ASP A 249 -3.76 -16.73 -7.75
CA ASP A 249 -3.05 -17.99 -7.60
C ASP A 249 -4.01 -19.12 -7.18
N ILE A 250 -3.94 -20.24 -7.89
CA ILE A 250 -4.74 -21.44 -7.64
C ILE A 250 -3.81 -22.61 -7.34
N ASN A 251 -3.92 -23.13 -6.12
CA ASN A 251 -3.15 -24.29 -5.67
C ASN A 251 -4.04 -25.54 -5.67
N GLN A 252 -3.41 -26.72 -5.57
CA GLN A 252 -4.15 -27.99 -5.49
C GLN A 252 -5.11 -28.03 -4.29
N ARG A 253 -4.74 -27.42 -3.16
CA ARG A 253 -5.61 -27.28 -1.98
C ARG A 253 -6.87 -26.47 -2.30
N THR A 254 -6.71 -25.36 -3.04
CA THR A 254 -7.82 -24.51 -3.48
C THR A 254 -8.77 -25.28 -4.39
N LEU A 255 -8.27 -26.09 -5.33
CA LEU A 255 -9.12 -26.91 -6.20
C LEU A 255 -9.86 -28.02 -5.44
N ARG A 256 -9.20 -28.68 -4.47
CA ARG A 256 -9.85 -29.69 -3.62
C ARG A 256 -10.97 -29.06 -2.80
N ALA A 257 -10.70 -27.93 -2.14
CA ALA A 257 -11.71 -27.17 -1.42
C ALA A 257 -12.87 -26.75 -2.34
N SER A 258 -12.57 -26.19 -3.52
CA SER A 258 -13.59 -25.79 -4.51
C SER A 258 -14.47 -26.96 -4.96
N THR A 259 -13.92 -28.17 -5.06
CA THR A 259 -14.69 -29.37 -5.42
C THR A 259 -15.74 -29.68 -4.35
N ALA A 260 -15.31 -29.72 -3.08
CA ALA A 260 -16.19 -29.94 -1.95
C ALA A 260 -17.24 -28.83 -1.79
N SER A 261 -16.88 -27.58 -2.09
CA SER A 261 -17.84 -26.45 -2.04
C SER A 261 -18.88 -26.56 -3.15
N VAL A 262 -18.51 -27.03 -4.35
CA VAL A 262 -19.47 -27.22 -5.46
C VAL A 262 -20.39 -28.43 -5.24
N GLU A 263 -19.92 -29.48 -4.57
CA GLU A 263 -20.78 -30.61 -4.17
C GLU A 263 -21.83 -30.17 -3.15
N ARG A 264 -21.41 -29.49 -2.08
CA ARG A 264 -22.31 -28.90 -1.09
C ARG A 264 -23.29 -27.89 -1.69
N LEU A 265 -22.82 -27.07 -2.63
CA LEU A 265 -23.70 -26.16 -3.37
C LEU A 265 -24.81 -26.92 -4.11
N GLY A 266 -24.46 -28.06 -4.73
CA GLY A 266 -25.42 -28.94 -5.40
C GLY A 266 -26.44 -29.55 -4.44
N GLU A 267 -25.99 -30.06 -3.29
CA GLU A 267 -26.88 -30.59 -2.24
C GLU A 267 -27.84 -29.51 -1.74
N ARG A 268 -27.33 -28.30 -1.49
CA ARG A 268 -28.15 -27.18 -1.00
C ARG A 268 -29.19 -26.71 -2.02
N ILE A 269 -28.88 -26.79 -3.32
CA ILE A 269 -29.83 -26.48 -4.38
C ILE A 269 -30.97 -27.52 -4.40
N GLU A 270 -30.66 -28.80 -4.24
CA GLU A 270 -31.69 -29.86 -4.18
C GLU A 270 -32.56 -29.73 -2.91
N GLU A 271 -31.98 -29.41 -1.75
CA GLU A 271 -32.73 -29.09 -0.54
C GLU A 271 -33.69 -27.92 -0.76
N MET A 272 -33.19 -26.82 -1.34
CA MET A 272 -34.01 -25.63 -1.60
C MET A 272 -35.11 -25.92 -2.64
N LYS A 273 -34.85 -26.75 -3.63
CA LYS A 273 -35.87 -27.15 -4.62
C LYS A 273 -36.99 -27.96 -3.99
N ASN A 274 -36.68 -28.80 -3.01
CA ASN A 274 -37.66 -29.57 -2.24
C ASN A 274 -38.45 -28.69 -1.26
N GLN A 275 -37.83 -27.67 -0.67
CA GLN A 275 -38.47 -26.81 0.34
C GLN A 275 -39.20 -25.59 -0.26
N ASN A 276 -38.60 -24.91 -1.25
CA ASN A 276 -39.03 -23.62 -1.77
C ASN A 276 -38.58 -23.42 -3.24
N SER A 277 -39.31 -24.02 -4.18
CA SER A 277 -39.02 -23.87 -5.62
C SER A 277 -39.30 -22.47 -6.19
N GLU A 278 -40.12 -21.67 -5.52
CA GLU A 278 -40.52 -20.33 -5.96
C GLU A 278 -39.34 -19.35 -5.98
N LYS A 279 -38.49 -19.32 -4.94
CA LYS A 279 -37.32 -18.44 -4.88
C LYS A 279 -36.35 -18.64 -6.05
N LEU A 280 -36.18 -19.88 -6.49
CA LEU A 280 -35.33 -20.22 -7.63
C LEU A 280 -35.95 -19.81 -8.98
N ARG A 281 -37.28 -19.81 -9.07
CA ARG A 281 -38.01 -19.29 -10.24
C ARG A 281 -37.94 -17.77 -10.30
N ASP A 282 -38.17 -17.10 -9.18
CA ASP A 282 -38.02 -15.65 -9.07
C ASP A 282 -36.60 -15.18 -9.45
N GLU A 283 -35.58 -15.93 -9.03
CA GLU A 283 -34.20 -15.66 -9.47
C GLU A 283 -34.06 -15.82 -10.99
N TYR A 284 -34.60 -16.91 -11.56
CA TYR A 284 -34.54 -17.16 -12.99
C TYR A 284 -35.17 -16.01 -13.78
N ASP A 285 -36.35 -15.54 -13.38
CA ASP A 285 -37.06 -14.45 -14.03
C ASP A 285 -36.29 -13.13 -13.92
N ARG A 286 -35.72 -12.81 -12.75
CA ARG A 286 -34.82 -11.64 -12.57
C ARG A 286 -33.59 -11.69 -13.48
N LEU A 287 -33.03 -12.88 -13.69
CA LEU A 287 -31.87 -13.05 -14.58
C LEU A 287 -32.23 -12.93 -16.07
N VAL A 288 -33.51 -13.10 -16.41
CA VAL A 288 -34.04 -12.92 -17.78
C VAL A 288 -34.29 -11.45 -18.07
N ASP A 289 -34.85 -10.71 -17.11
CA ASP A 289 -35.19 -9.29 -17.26
C ASP A 289 -33.96 -8.36 -17.27
N GLY A 290 -32.82 -8.84 -16.76
CA GLY A 290 -31.53 -8.17 -16.85
C GLY A 290 -30.91 -7.86 -15.49
N LEU A 291 -29.57 -7.86 -15.43
CA LEU A 291 -28.79 -7.77 -14.21
C LEU A 291 -28.93 -6.43 -13.45
N ARG A 292 -29.31 -5.34 -14.13
CA ARG A 292 -29.21 -3.98 -13.59
C ARG A 292 -30.27 -3.67 -12.53
N ASP A 293 -31.50 -4.12 -12.72
CA ASP A 293 -32.59 -3.88 -11.76
C ASP A 293 -32.48 -4.78 -10.51
N ALA A 294 -31.87 -5.96 -10.66
CA ALA A 294 -31.62 -6.89 -9.55
C ALA A 294 -30.46 -6.47 -8.63
N LEU A 295 -29.50 -5.68 -9.13
CA LEU A 295 -28.39 -5.12 -8.35
C LEU A 295 -28.81 -3.87 -7.57
N ALA A 296 -29.65 -3.01 -8.17
CA ALA A 296 -30.11 -1.76 -7.54
C ALA A 296 -31.04 -1.98 -6.33
N ALA A 297 -31.66 -3.15 -6.18
CA ALA A 297 -32.77 -3.32 -5.25
C ALA A 297 -32.38 -3.60 -3.78
N ARG A 298 -31.13 -3.95 -3.44
CA ARG A 298 -30.69 -4.24 -2.05
C ARG A 298 -29.17 -4.04 -1.83
N ASP A 299 -28.72 -2.80 -1.89
CA ASP A 299 -27.31 -2.36 -1.81
C ASP A 299 -26.59 -2.68 -0.47
N GLU A 300 -27.29 -3.02 0.62
CA GLU A 300 -26.64 -3.19 1.92
C GLU A 300 -25.85 -4.52 2.07
N ASP A 301 -26.17 -5.56 1.29
CA ASP A 301 -25.66 -6.93 1.46
C ASP A 301 -24.65 -7.42 0.39
N MET A 302 -24.26 -6.57 -0.55
CA MET A 302 -23.28 -6.92 -1.58
C MET A 302 -21.88 -7.12 -0.97
N VAL A 303 -21.47 -8.37 -0.80
CA VAL A 303 -20.13 -8.73 -0.30
C VAL A 303 -19.41 -9.76 -1.18
N LEU A 304 -20.12 -10.53 -2.01
CA LEU A 304 -19.43 -11.41 -2.99
C LEU A 304 -19.19 -10.65 -4.29
N THR A 305 -17.92 -10.56 -4.65
CA THR A 305 -17.37 -9.47 -5.47
C THR A 305 -17.26 -9.83 -6.94
N ASN A 306 -17.49 -8.82 -7.77
CA ASN A 306 -17.32 -8.88 -9.22
C ASN A 306 -15.86 -8.52 -9.56
N PRO A 307 -15.11 -9.38 -10.25
CA PRO A 307 -13.81 -9.00 -10.83
C PRO A 307 -14.08 -8.01 -11.97
N ILE A 308 -13.36 -6.88 -12.04
CA ILE A 308 -13.55 -5.78 -13.01
C ILE A 308 -14.17 -6.24 -14.31
N LEU A 309 -15.48 -6.11 -14.40
CA LEU A 309 -16.17 -6.16 -15.65
C LEU A 309 -16.33 -4.71 -16.09
N PRO A 310 -15.83 -4.31 -17.27
CA PRO A 310 -16.12 -3.01 -17.83
C PRO A 310 -17.63 -2.73 -17.77
N ASP A 311 -18.06 -1.48 -17.52
CA ASP A 311 -19.47 -1.11 -17.36
C ASP A 311 -20.37 -1.55 -18.54
N HIS A 312 -19.76 -1.78 -19.72
CA HIS A 312 -20.43 -2.30 -20.90
C HIS A 312 -20.82 -3.78 -20.79
N VAL A 313 -20.09 -4.57 -20.00
CA VAL A 313 -20.34 -6.00 -19.77
C VAL A 313 -21.51 -6.22 -18.81
N LEU A 314 -21.64 -5.35 -17.81
CA LEU A 314 -22.72 -5.38 -16.82
C LEU A 314 -24.11 -5.19 -17.45
N ARG A 315 -24.17 -4.71 -18.70
CA ARG A 315 -25.41 -4.49 -19.45
C ARG A 315 -25.88 -5.73 -20.22
N ASP A 316 -25.02 -6.72 -20.37
CA ASP A 316 -25.35 -7.94 -21.10
C ASP A 316 -26.16 -8.90 -20.21
N ALA A 317 -27.22 -9.49 -20.77
CA ALA A 317 -27.97 -10.53 -20.07
C ALA A 317 -27.12 -11.81 -19.90
N ILE A 318 -27.30 -12.47 -18.74
CA ILE A 318 -26.63 -13.73 -18.44
C ILE A 318 -27.00 -14.79 -19.52
N PRO A 319 -26.01 -15.50 -20.09
CA PRO A 319 -26.24 -16.55 -21.07
C PRO A 319 -27.21 -17.63 -20.57
N GLY A 320 -28.14 -18.07 -21.43
CA GLY A 320 -29.16 -19.07 -21.12
C GLY A 320 -28.62 -20.35 -20.46
N ASN A 321 -27.42 -20.78 -20.89
CA ASN A 321 -26.77 -22.01 -20.43
C ASN A 321 -26.42 -22.03 -18.93
N ILE A 322 -26.26 -20.86 -18.30
CA ILE A 322 -25.90 -20.74 -16.87
C ILE A 322 -27.01 -20.14 -16.00
N ARG A 323 -28.21 -19.92 -16.57
CA ARG A 323 -29.35 -19.38 -15.82
C ARG A 323 -29.86 -20.37 -14.78
N LYS A 324 -30.04 -21.64 -15.14
CA LYS A 324 -30.45 -22.68 -14.17
C LYS A 324 -29.30 -23.06 -13.26
N ALA A 325 -29.56 -23.11 -11.95
CA ALA A 325 -28.57 -23.45 -10.94
C ALA A 325 -27.90 -24.82 -11.18
N ASP A 326 -28.68 -25.84 -11.56
CA ASP A 326 -28.17 -27.19 -11.89
C ASP A 326 -27.13 -27.19 -13.01
N HIS A 327 -27.40 -26.43 -14.08
CA HIS A 327 -26.47 -26.32 -15.21
C HIS A 327 -25.21 -25.56 -14.81
N PHE A 328 -25.35 -24.54 -13.97
CA PHE A 328 -24.21 -23.80 -13.46
C PHE A 328 -23.30 -24.65 -12.54
N VAL A 329 -23.86 -25.48 -11.66
CA VAL A 329 -23.07 -26.43 -10.85
C VAL A 329 -22.33 -27.42 -11.74
N ARG A 330 -22.99 -28.01 -12.74
CA ARG A 330 -22.35 -28.94 -13.69
C ARG A 330 -21.24 -28.25 -14.51
N PHE A 331 -21.47 -27.01 -14.91
CA PHE A 331 -20.50 -26.17 -15.58
C PHE A 331 -19.24 -25.93 -14.72
N LEU A 332 -19.43 -25.55 -13.45
CA LEU A 332 -18.33 -25.35 -12.51
C LEU A 332 -17.56 -26.65 -12.25
N LYS A 333 -18.25 -27.78 -12.06
CA LYS A 333 -17.59 -29.10 -11.93
C LYS A 333 -16.70 -29.40 -13.14
N ARG A 334 -17.21 -29.19 -14.36
CA ARG A 334 -16.45 -29.42 -15.60
C ARG A 334 -15.22 -28.51 -15.68
N PHE A 335 -15.37 -27.23 -15.31
CA PHE A 335 -14.26 -26.28 -15.32
C PHE A 335 -13.19 -26.60 -14.27
N ILE A 336 -13.58 -26.98 -13.05
CA ILE A 336 -12.65 -27.38 -11.98
C ILE A 336 -11.89 -28.65 -12.38
N GLU A 337 -12.54 -29.64 -12.96
CA GLU A 337 -11.87 -30.86 -13.44
C GLU A 337 -10.89 -30.56 -14.58
N TYR A 338 -11.21 -29.63 -15.47
CA TYR A 338 -10.27 -29.15 -16.48
C TYR A 338 -9.02 -28.51 -15.84
N LEU A 339 -9.20 -27.63 -14.85
CA LEU A 339 -8.06 -27.04 -14.12
C LEU A 339 -7.23 -28.11 -13.42
N LYS A 340 -7.85 -29.10 -12.77
CA LYS A 340 -7.14 -30.23 -12.16
C LYS A 340 -6.34 -31.02 -13.20
N ALA A 341 -6.91 -31.27 -14.38
CA ALA A 341 -6.22 -31.97 -15.46
C ALA A 341 -5.01 -31.18 -15.95
N ARG A 342 -5.13 -29.85 -16.10
CA ARG A 342 -4.03 -28.96 -16.47
C ARG A 342 -2.93 -28.87 -15.40
N MET A 343 -3.27 -28.94 -14.12
CA MET A 343 -2.28 -28.94 -13.03
C MET A 343 -1.48 -30.25 -12.91
N ARG A 344 -1.82 -31.31 -13.64
CA ARG A 344 -1.03 -32.57 -13.67
C ARG A 344 0.16 -32.50 -14.61
N VAL A 345 0.32 -31.41 -15.38
CA VAL A 345 1.44 -31.23 -16.29
C VAL A 345 2.73 -31.08 -15.49
N MET A 346 3.76 -31.85 -15.86
CA MET A 346 5.03 -31.96 -15.12
C MET A 346 6.09 -30.93 -15.55
N HIS A 347 5.82 -30.16 -16.60
CA HIS A 347 6.70 -29.10 -17.08
C HIS A 347 6.04 -27.73 -16.93
N VAL A 348 6.86 -26.69 -16.81
CA VAL A 348 6.39 -25.31 -16.75
C VAL A 348 5.78 -24.93 -18.10
N VAL A 349 4.58 -24.36 -18.09
CA VAL A 349 3.90 -23.88 -19.30
C VAL A 349 3.47 -22.43 -19.11
N ALA A 350 3.74 -21.59 -20.10
CA ALA A 350 3.26 -20.22 -20.16
C ALA A 350 2.33 -20.06 -21.37
N GLU A 351 1.08 -19.65 -21.12
CA GLU A 351 0.07 -19.45 -22.16
C GLU A 351 -0.53 -18.05 -22.06
N THR A 352 -0.81 -17.45 -23.22
CA THR A 352 -1.65 -16.25 -23.29
C THR A 352 -3.10 -16.62 -23.00
N THR A 353 -3.86 -15.68 -22.44
CA THR A 353 -5.28 -15.88 -22.11
C THR A 353 -6.13 -16.37 -23.29
N PRO A 354 -5.99 -15.83 -24.52
CA PRO A 354 -6.73 -16.33 -25.68
C PRO A 354 -6.37 -17.77 -26.06
N SER A 355 -5.09 -18.16 -25.95
CA SER A 355 -4.65 -19.54 -26.18
C SER A 355 -5.26 -20.50 -25.17
N PHE A 356 -5.26 -20.10 -23.89
CA PHE A 356 -5.87 -20.86 -22.81
C PHE A 356 -7.38 -21.05 -23.01
N LEU A 357 -8.10 -20.00 -23.42
CA LEU A 357 -9.54 -20.07 -23.73
C LEU A 357 -9.84 -20.96 -24.94
N LYS A 358 -9.00 -20.92 -25.97
CA LYS A 358 -9.13 -21.81 -27.14
C LYS A 358 -9.01 -23.28 -26.73
N HIS A 359 -8.02 -23.61 -25.91
CA HIS A 359 -7.83 -24.96 -25.38
C HIS A 359 -9.00 -25.41 -24.48
N ILE A 360 -9.54 -24.51 -23.64
CA ILE A 360 -10.77 -24.79 -22.87
C ILE A 360 -11.92 -25.19 -23.80
N ARG A 361 -12.12 -24.42 -24.88
CA ARG A 361 -13.20 -24.69 -25.85
C ARG A 361 -13.03 -26.04 -26.54
N GLU A 362 -11.81 -26.41 -26.91
CA GLU A 362 -11.51 -27.68 -27.59
C GLU A 362 -11.73 -28.89 -26.69
N VAL A 363 -11.33 -28.82 -25.41
CA VAL A 363 -11.42 -29.96 -24.47
C VAL A 363 -12.81 -30.05 -23.81
N THR A 364 -13.36 -28.91 -23.42
CA THR A 364 -14.58 -28.85 -22.59
C THR A 364 -15.78 -28.25 -23.29
N TYR A 365 -15.68 -27.80 -24.54
CA TYR A 365 -16.80 -27.15 -25.25
C TYR A 365 -17.44 -25.98 -24.47
N ILE A 366 -16.70 -25.41 -23.51
CA ILE A 366 -17.13 -24.23 -22.77
C ILE A 366 -16.81 -23.02 -23.63
N GLU A 367 -17.84 -22.21 -23.89
CA GLU A 367 -17.68 -20.94 -24.60
C GLU A 367 -17.11 -19.84 -23.69
N ARG A 368 -16.56 -18.80 -24.32
CA ARG A 368 -16.01 -17.62 -23.62
C ARG A 368 -17.08 -16.84 -22.84
N LYS A 369 -18.28 -16.67 -23.42
CA LYS A 369 -19.32 -15.81 -22.85
C LYS A 369 -19.82 -16.31 -21.48
N PRO A 370 -20.12 -17.60 -21.26
CA PRO A 370 -20.45 -18.13 -19.92
C PRO A 370 -19.37 -17.94 -18.86
N LEU A 371 -18.08 -18.05 -19.22
CA LEU A 371 -16.96 -17.85 -18.27
C LEU A 371 -16.91 -16.41 -17.73
N ARG A 372 -17.35 -15.44 -18.55
CA ARG A 372 -17.36 -14.01 -18.21
C ARG A 372 -18.30 -13.66 -17.06
N PHE A 373 -19.44 -14.35 -16.97
CA PHE A 373 -20.46 -14.08 -15.94
C PHE A 373 -20.34 -15.06 -14.76
N CYS A 374 -19.23 -15.79 -14.65
CA CYS A 374 -19.10 -16.86 -13.66
C CYS A 374 -19.09 -16.33 -12.21
N ALA A 375 -18.37 -15.24 -11.95
CA ALA A 375 -18.31 -14.62 -10.63
C ALA A 375 -19.67 -14.02 -10.22
N GLU A 376 -20.32 -13.30 -11.13
CA GLU A 376 -21.65 -12.72 -10.89
C GLU A 376 -22.72 -13.78 -10.63
N ARG A 377 -22.73 -14.86 -11.46
CA ARG A 377 -23.70 -15.94 -11.28
C ARG A 377 -23.52 -16.63 -9.94
N LEU A 378 -22.27 -16.86 -9.52
CA LEU A 378 -21.96 -17.40 -8.20
C LEU A 378 -22.43 -16.47 -7.08
N ALA A 379 -22.18 -15.16 -7.19
CA ALA A 379 -22.62 -14.17 -6.21
C ALA A 379 -24.15 -14.10 -6.10
N SER A 380 -24.87 -14.18 -7.22
CA SER A 380 -26.34 -14.29 -7.24
C SER A 380 -26.81 -15.56 -6.52
N LEU A 381 -26.23 -16.70 -6.87
CA LEU A 381 -26.63 -17.99 -6.32
C LEU A 381 -26.37 -18.09 -4.81
N VAL A 382 -25.23 -17.59 -4.33
CA VAL A 382 -24.90 -17.55 -2.89
C VAL A 382 -25.91 -16.71 -2.11
N ARG A 383 -26.40 -15.60 -2.69
CA ARG A 383 -27.46 -14.78 -2.08
C ARG A 383 -28.80 -15.51 -2.06
N THR A 384 -29.18 -16.12 -3.18
CA THR A 384 -30.44 -16.87 -3.31
C THR A 384 -30.50 -18.07 -2.34
N LEU A 385 -29.36 -18.74 -2.15
CA LEU A 385 -29.24 -19.88 -1.24
C LEU A 385 -29.09 -19.50 0.24
N GLU A 386 -29.07 -18.20 0.58
CA GLU A 386 -28.97 -17.68 1.95
C GLU A 386 -27.77 -18.26 2.72
N ILE A 387 -26.65 -18.45 2.03
CA ILE A 387 -25.43 -19.06 2.60
C ILE A 387 -24.74 -18.06 3.52
N THR A 388 -24.54 -18.45 4.77
CA THR A 388 -23.89 -17.62 5.80
C THR A 388 -22.38 -17.81 5.86
N ASP A 389 -21.89 -19.05 5.70
CA ASP A 389 -20.46 -19.34 5.74
C ASP A 389 -19.81 -19.07 4.39
N LEU A 390 -19.14 -17.92 4.26
CA LEU A 390 -18.41 -17.55 3.05
C LEU A 390 -17.01 -18.14 2.97
N GLU A 391 -16.44 -18.61 4.08
CA GLU A 391 -15.05 -19.09 4.11
C GLU A 391 -14.92 -20.33 3.21
N GLU A 392 -15.91 -21.21 3.29
CA GLU A 392 -15.98 -22.44 2.50
C GLU A 392 -16.10 -22.17 0.99
N TYR A 393 -16.78 -21.07 0.61
CA TYR A 393 -16.95 -20.69 -0.79
C TYR A 393 -15.85 -19.75 -1.29
N GLY A 394 -14.94 -19.29 -0.43
CA GLY A 394 -13.83 -18.42 -0.81
C GLY A 394 -12.92 -19.05 -1.87
N ALA A 395 -12.67 -20.36 -1.77
CA ALA A 395 -11.90 -21.10 -2.79
C ALA A 395 -12.63 -21.13 -4.14
N LEU A 396 -13.95 -21.37 -4.13
CA LEU A 396 -14.77 -21.39 -5.33
C LEU A 396 -14.90 -19.99 -5.95
N ALA A 397 -15.02 -18.95 -5.14
CA ALA A 397 -15.02 -17.56 -5.58
C ALA A 397 -13.71 -17.18 -6.27
N LYS A 398 -12.56 -17.66 -5.78
CA LYS A 398 -11.26 -17.48 -6.48
C LYS A 398 -11.25 -18.13 -7.85
N VAL A 399 -11.78 -19.36 -7.98
CA VAL A 399 -11.88 -20.06 -9.28
C VAL A 399 -12.83 -19.34 -10.24
N ALA A 400 -13.96 -18.85 -9.74
CA ALA A 400 -14.91 -18.07 -10.54
C ALA A 400 -14.33 -16.70 -10.97
N GLY A 401 -13.55 -16.06 -10.10
CA GLY A 401 -12.81 -14.84 -10.40
C GLY A 401 -11.75 -15.07 -11.48
N PHE A 402 -10.99 -16.16 -11.38
CA PHE A 402 -10.03 -16.58 -12.41
C PHE A 402 -10.72 -16.78 -13.76
N ALA A 403 -11.86 -17.48 -13.81
CA ALA A 403 -12.62 -17.69 -15.05
C ALA A 403 -13.09 -16.37 -15.69
N THR A 404 -13.55 -15.44 -14.84
CA THR A 404 -14.07 -14.14 -15.27
C THR A 404 -12.97 -13.24 -15.81
N LEU A 405 -11.83 -13.15 -15.14
CA LEU A 405 -10.69 -12.35 -15.61
C LEU A 405 -10.09 -12.92 -16.89
N CYS A 406 -9.89 -14.24 -16.96
CA CYS A 406 -9.41 -14.91 -18.16
C CYS A 406 -10.31 -14.67 -19.39
N SER A 407 -11.63 -14.60 -19.20
CA SER A 407 -12.56 -14.38 -20.32
C SER A 407 -12.77 -12.91 -20.68
N THR A 408 -12.45 -11.99 -19.77
CA THR A 408 -12.67 -10.55 -19.95
C THR A 408 -11.47 -9.87 -20.61
N TYR A 409 -10.25 -10.17 -20.16
CA TYR A 409 -9.04 -9.49 -20.61
C TYR A 409 -8.22 -10.37 -21.56
N ASP A 410 -8.10 -9.94 -22.82
CA ASP A 410 -7.28 -10.64 -23.83
C ASP A 410 -5.80 -10.26 -23.78
N ALA A 411 -5.50 -9.02 -23.40
CA ALA A 411 -4.15 -8.47 -23.31
C ALA A 411 -3.80 -8.09 -21.85
N GLY A 412 -2.51 -8.09 -21.52
CA GLY A 412 -2.01 -7.71 -20.19
C GLY A 412 -2.11 -8.81 -19.12
N PHE A 413 -2.55 -10.02 -19.48
CA PHE A 413 -2.59 -11.18 -18.59
C PHE A 413 -1.88 -12.39 -19.19
N MET A 414 -1.30 -13.21 -18.33
CA MET A 414 -0.67 -14.48 -18.71
C MET A 414 -1.03 -15.57 -17.72
N VAL A 415 -1.28 -16.77 -18.25
CA VAL A 415 -1.54 -17.97 -17.44
C VAL A 415 -0.25 -18.78 -17.37
N LEU A 416 0.29 -18.92 -16.16
CA LEU A 416 1.53 -19.65 -15.90
C LEU A 416 1.22 -20.90 -15.07
N PHE A 417 1.75 -22.04 -15.51
CA PHE A 417 1.68 -23.31 -14.81
C PHE A 417 3.06 -23.66 -14.25
N GLU A 418 3.19 -23.68 -12.93
CA GLU A 418 4.44 -24.03 -12.25
C GLU A 418 4.23 -25.31 -11.43
N PRO A 419 4.77 -26.48 -11.86
CA PRO A 419 4.58 -27.74 -11.15
C PRO A 419 5.42 -27.86 -9.87
N TYR A 420 6.50 -27.09 -9.77
CA TYR A 420 7.45 -27.07 -8.67
C TYR A 420 7.61 -25.64 -8.15
N GLU A 421 7.80 -25.48 -6.85
CA GLU A 421 7.98 -24.18 -6.18
C GLU A 421 9.34 -23.53 -6.50
N SER A 422 10.34 -24.33 -6.87
CA SER A 422 11.62 -23.88 -7.41
C SER A 422 12.24 -24.96 -8.27
N ASP A 423 13.11 -24.59 -9.22
CA ASP A 423 13.81 -25.53 -10.11
C ASP A 423 14.66 -26.58 -9.35
N GLN A 424 14.99 -26.32 -8.07
CA GLN A 424 15.76 -27.21 -7.21
C GLN A 424 14.89 -28.20 -6.42
N ASN A 425 13.59 -27.91 -6.27
CA ASN A 425 12.67 -28.73 -5.48
C ASN A 425 12.10 -29.88 -6.33
N ARG A 426 12.33 -31.13 -5.89
CA ARG A 426 11.70 -32.32 -6.49
C ARG A 426 10.27 -32.57 -5.99
N VAL A 427 9.82 -31.80 -5.00
CA VAL A 427 8.47 -31.95 -4.44
C VAL A 427 7.47 -31.27 -5.37
N LEU A 428 6.52 -32.05 -5.87
CA LEU A 428 5.40 -31.55 -6.66
C LEU A 428 4.51 -30.67 -5.80
N ASN A 429 4.47 -29.39 -6.12
CA ASN A 429 3.55 -28.42 -5.55
C ASN A 429 3.02 -27.55 -6.68
N PRO A 430 2.09 -28.06 -7.51
CA PRO A 430 1.64 -27.36 -8.68
C PRO A 430 0.83 -26.13 -8.27
N VAL A 431 1.19 -24.99 -8.87
CA VAL A 431 0.51 -23.71 -8.75
C VAL A 431 0.17 -23.19 -10.14
N LEU A 432 -1.05 -22.69 -10.27
CA LEU A 432 -1.54 -22.01 -11.45
C LEU A 432 -1.64 -20.51 -11.13
N HIS A 433 -0.86 -19.70 -11.83
CA HIS A 433 -0.87 -18.26 -11.70
C HIS A 433 -1.60 -17.63 -12.88
N LEU A 434 -2.62 -16.83 -12.59
CA LEU A 434 -3.08 -15.79 -13.51
C LEU A 434 -2.34 -14.51 -13.15
N ALA A 435 -1.25 -14.23 -13.85
CA ALA A 435 -0.43 -13.07 -13.60
C ALA A 435 -0.94 -11.88 -14.44
N CYS A 436 -1.29 -10.78 -13.76
CA CYS A 436 -1.49 -9.49 -14.40
C CYS A 436 -0.11 -8.88 -14.70
N LEU A 437 0.14 -8.51 -15.95
CA LEU A 437 1.40 -7.91 -16.39
C LEU A 437 1.29 -6.39 -16.53
N ASP A 438 0.07 -5.90 -16.76
CA ASP A 438 -0.23 -4.48 -16.98
C ASP A 438 -0.86 -3.83 -15.75
N ALA A 439 -0.12 -2.90 -15.13
CA ALA A 439 -0.59 -2.14 -13.99
C ALA A 439 -1.63 -1.06 -14.39
N ALA A 440 -1.65 -0.63 -15.65
CA ALA A 440 -2.54 0.42 -16.14
C ALA A 440 -4.02 0.01 -16.01
N ILE A 441 -4.34 -1.28 -16.18
CA ILE A 441 -5.72 -1.80 -16.13
C ILE A 441 -6.42 -1.45 -14.81
N ALA A 442 -5.73 -1.59 -13.68
CA ALA A 442 -6.32 -1.34 -12.36
C ALA A 442 -6.49 0.16 -12.05
N ILE A 443 -5.52 0.99 -12.47
CA ILE A 443 -5.51 2.44 -12.13
C ILE A 443 -6.33 3.29 -13.13
N LYS A 444 -6.52 2.83 -14.36
CA LYS A 444 -7.21 3.57 -15.43
C LYS A 444 -8.61 4.07 -15.03
N PRO A 445 -9.48 3.30 -14.35
CA PRO A 445 -10.76 3.80 -13.87
C PRO A 445 -10.63 4.98 -12.89
N VAL A 446 -9.56 5.00 -12.08
CA VAL A 446 -9.30 6.08 -11.12
C VAL A 446 -8.99 7.38 -11.85
N PHE A 447 -8.06 7.35 -12.82
CA PHE A 447 -7.71 8.53 -13.62
C PHE A 447 -8.87 9.03 -14.50
N GLN A 448 -9.73 8.13 -15.00
CA GLN A 448 -10.89 8.52 -15.80
C GLN A 448 -12.03 9.10 -14.95
N ARG A 449 -12.14 8.69 -13.68
CA ARG A 449 -13.23 9.10 -12.80
C ARG A 449 -12.95 10.42 -12.10
N PHE A 450 -11.74 10.60 -11.58
CA PHE A 450 -11.38 11.74 -10.75
C PHE A 450 -10.61 12.78 -11.55
N ASN A 451 -10.99 14.05 -11.40
CA ASN A 451 -10.35 15.15 -12.11
C ASN A 451 -8.90 15.35 -11.66
N THR A 452 -8.62 15.24 -10.36
CA THR A 452 -7.26 15.45 -9.82
C THR A 452 -6.81 14.25 -8.99
N VAL A 453 -5.70 13.64 -9.42
CA VAL A 453 -5.04 12.53 -8.72
C VAL A 453 -3.59 12.93 -8.50
N ILE A 454 -3.15 12.94 -7.26
CA ILE A 454 -1.79 13.33 -6.85
C ILE A 454 -1.06 12.07 -6.40
N ILE A 455 0.04 11.75 -7.08
CA ILE A 455 0.95 10.68 -6.70
C ILE A 455 2.16 11.33 -6.01
N THR A 456 2.32 11.05 -4.72
CA THR A 456 3.41 11.61 -3.91
C THR A 456 4.19 10.51 -3.22
N SER A 457 5.52 10.63 -3.19
CA SER A 457 6.43 9.73 -2.47
C SER A 457 7.84 10.34 -2.42
N GLY A 458 8.68 9.86 -1.51
CA GLY A 458 10.06 10.38 -1.37
C GLY A 458 11.11 9.69 -2.20
N THR A 459 10.70 8.67 -2.97
CA THR A 459 11.61 7.79 -3.69
C THR A 459 11.09 7.45 -5.09
N LEU A 460 10.36 8.36 -5.74
CA LEU A 460 9.78 8.18 -7.10
C LEU A 460 10.80 8.28 -8.25
N SER A 461 12.08 8.01 -7.99
CA SER A 461 13.15 8.20 -8.96
C SER A 461 13.41 6.94 -9.82
N PRO A 462 13.55 7.07 -11.16
CA PRO A 462 13.27 8.25 -11.98
C PRO A 462 11.77 8.39 -12.28
N MET A 463 11.29 9.63 -12.22
CA MET A 463 9.86 9.94 -12.34
C MET A 463 9.28 9.62 -13.73
N GLU A 464 10.09 9.64 -14.78
CA GLU A 464 9.66 9.36 -16.17
C GLU A 464 9.11 7.94 -16.39
N MET A 465 9.43 6.99 -15.51
CA MET A 465 8.99 5.60 -15.66
C MET A 465 7.51 5.42 -15.33
N TYR A 466 6.98 6.16 -14.33
CA TYR A 466 5.60 5.98 -13.86
C TYR A 466 4.54 6.37 -14.91
N PRO A 467 4.64 7.52 -15.59
CA PRO A 467 3.69 7.87 -16.67
C PRO A 467 3.65 6.83 -17.79
N ARG A 468 4.81 6.24 -18.14
CA ARG A 468 4.91 5.20 -19.18
C ARG A 468 4.28 3.89 -18.73
N MET A 469 4.49 3.48 -17.48
CA MET A 469 3.99 2.21 -16.94
C MET A 469 2.49 2.24 -16.57
N LEU A 470 1.97 3.39 -16.15
CA LEU A 470 0.58 3.54 -15.69
C LEU A 470 -0.33 4.21 -16.73
N GLU A 471 0.21 4.54 -17.91
CA GLU A 471 -0.48 5.17 -19.04
C GLU A 471 -1.27 6.45 -18.67
N PHE A 472 -0.64 7.38 -17.97
CA PHE A 472 -1.23 8.68 -17.64
C PHE A 472 -0.27 9.84 -17.96
N VAL A 473 -0.83 11.03 -18.16
CA VAL A 473 -0.06 12.25 -18.42
C VAL A 473 -0.22 13.20 -17.24
N PRO A 474 0.82 13.39 -16.40
CA PRO A 474 0.78 14.39 -15.34
C PRO A 474 0.91 15.81 -15.90
N VAL A 475 0.17 16.76 -15.34
CA VAL A 475 0.32 18.19 -15.63
C VAL A 475 1.53 18.77 -14.91
N VAL A 476 1.75 18.33 -13.66
CA VAL A 476 2.89 18.75 -12.85
C VAL A 476 3.75 17.53 -12.53
N GLN A 477 5.02 17.61 -12.86
CA GLN A 477 6.03 16.60 -12.56
C GLN A 477 7.26 17.29 -11.97
N GLU A 478 7.39 17.30 -10.64
CA GLU A 478 8.46 18.00 -9.95
C GLU A 478 9.11 17.15 -8.85
N SER A 479 10.44 17.26 -8.74
CA SER A 479 11.26 16.61 -7.73
C SER A 479 11.93 17.67 -6.88
N PHE A 480 11.66 17.65 -5.59
CA PHE A 480 12.17 18.62 -4.64
C PHE A 480 13.46 18.13 -4.00
N THR A 481 14.45 19.02 -3.88
CA THR A 481 15.71 18.73 -3.17
C THR A 481 15.62 19.23 -1.73
N MET A 482 16.17 18.47 -0.79
CA MET A 482 16.18 18.87 0.61
C MET A 482 17.17 20.02 0.83
N THR A 483 16.67 21.18 1.28
CA THR A 483 17.53 22.32 1.58
C THR A 483 18.06 22.18 3.00
N LEU A 484 19.38 22.07 3.11
CA LEU A 484 20.06 21.71 4.34
C LEU A 484 21.01 22.84 4.78
N ALA A 485 20.80 23.40 5.97
CA ALA A 485 21.77 24.29 6.60
C ALA A 485 23.04 23.53 7.04
N ARG A 486 22.90 22.22 7.22
CA ARG A 486 23.97 21.29 7.60
C ARG A 486 23.78 19.99 6.83
N GLN A 487 24.87 19.36 6.39
CA GLN A 487 24.79 18.02 5.79
C GLN A 487 24.37 16.99 6.84
N CYS A 488 23.07 16.74 6.94
CA CYS A 488 22.46 15.81 7.91
C CYS A 488 22.64 14.34 7.53
N PHE A 489 23.01 14.04 6.28
CA PHE A 489 23.32 12.69 5.87
C PHE A 489 24.54 12.64 4.98
N ALA A 490 25.23 11.50 5.00
CA ALA A 490 26.38 11.25 4.15
C ALA A 490 26.20 9.90 3.44
N PRO A 491 25.90 9.92 2.13
CA PRO A 491 25.91 8.71 1.32
C PRO A 491 27.35 8.33 0.97
N LEU A 492 27.73 7.09 1.32
CA LEU A 492 29.05 6.51 1.12
C LEU A 492 28.92 5.24 0.30
N VAL A 493 29.65 5.14 -0.81
CA VAL A 493 29.67 3.94 -1.64
C VAL A 493 30.96 3.18 -1.38
N VAL A 494 30.83 2.03 -0.72
CA VAL A 494 31.94 1.13 -0.41
C VAL A 494 32.06 0.12 -1.54
N THR A 495 33.18 0.19 -2.26
CA THR A 495 33.41 -0.61 -3.48
C THR A 495 34.46 -1.69 -3.29
N ARG A 496 35.33 -1.55 -2.29
CA ARG A 496 36.47 -2.43 -2.01
C ARG A 496 36.57 -2.75 -0.52
N GLY A 497 36.99 -3.96 -0.21
CA GLY A 497 37.35 -4.35 1.16
C GLY A 497 38.68 -3.75 1.62
N GLY A 498 39.07 -4.04 2.87
CA GLY A 498 40.42 -3.73 3.37
C GLY A 498 41.51 -4.40 2.53
N ASP A 499 41.24 -5.63 2.05
CA ASP A 499 42.12 -6.42 1.18
C ASP A 499 42.10 -5.95 -0.29
N GLN A 500 41.50 -4.79 -0.61
CA GLN A 500 41.29 -4.25 -1.96
C GLN A 500 40.42 -5.10 -2.91
N VAL A 501 39.93 -6.26 -2.46
CA VAL A 501 38.97 -7.08 -3.21
C VAL A 501 37.68 -6.31 -3.45
N THR A 502 37.16 -6.37 -4.67
CA THR A 502 35.92 -5.68 -5.03
C THR A 502 34.72 -6.33 -4.37
N VAL A 503 33.92 -5.52 -3.68
CA VAL A 503 32.72 -5.97 -2.98
C VAL A 503 31.53 -5.88 -3.92
N SER A 504 30.82 -6.99 -4.12
CA SER A 504 29.68 -7.08 -5.03
C SER A 504 28.80 -8.27 -4.68
N SER A 505 27.48 -8.09 -4.77
CA SER A 505 26.47 -9.15 -4.59
C SER A 505 26.01 -9.81 -5.90
N LYS A 506 26.80 -9.71 -6.98
CA LYS A 506 26.56 -10.47 -8.23
C LYS A 506 26.53 -11.97 -7.94
N PHE A 507 25.64 -12.72 -8.59
CA PHE A 507 25.43 -14.16 -8.37
C PHE A 507 26.72 -14.99 -8.40
N GLU A 508 27.62 -14.72 -9.33
CA GLU A 508 28.92 -15.41 -9.48
C GLU A 508 29.86 -15.19 -8.29
N VAL A 509 29.81 -14.00 -7.69
CA VAL A 509 30.81 -13.52 -6.72
C VAL A 509 30.24 -13.49 -5.29
N ARG A 510 28.91 -13.59 -5.12
CA ARG A 510 28.24 -13.40 -3.84
C ARG A 510 28.55 -14.49 -2.80
N ASN A 511 28.92 -15.69 -3.25
CA ASN A 511 29.29 -16.83 -2.41
C ASN A 511 30.81 -16.92 -2.19
N ASP A 512 31.60 -16.01 -2.78
CA ASP A 512 33.04 -15.98 -2.55
C ASP A 512 33.31 -15.65 -1.07
N PRO A 513 33.99 -16.54 -0.32
CA PRO A 513 34.32 -16.31 1.07
C PRO A 513 35.07 -14.98 1.32
N ALA A 514 35.86 -14.51 0.35
CA ALA A 514 36.55 -13.23 0.46
C ALA A 514 35.58 -12.04 0.53
N VAL A 515 34.50 -12.06 -0.25
CA VAL A 515 33.49 -10.99 -0.25
C VAL A 515 32.65 -11.04 1.03
N VAL A 516 32.26 -12.23 1.46
CA VAL A 516 31.51 -12.44 2.73
C VAL A 516 32.34 -11.95 3.92
N ARG A 517 33.64 -12.24 3.94
CA ARG A 517 34.57 -11.72 4.96
C ARG A 517 34.66 -10.20 4.91
N ASN A 518 34.75 -9.59 3.73
CA ASN A 518 34.81 -8.13 3.59
C ASN A 518 33.53 -7.43 4.08
N TYR A 519 32.33 -8.00 3.83
CA TYR A 519 31.10 -7.49 4.43
C TYR A 519 31.10 -7.62 5.95
N GLY A 520 31.60 -8.74 6.49
CA GLY A 520 31.76 -8.94 7.93
C GLY A 520 32.71 -7.92 8.57
N ASN A 521 33.86 -7.69 7.94
CA ASN A 521 34.84 -6.69 8.38
C ASN A 521 34.26 -5.27 8.35
N LEU A 522 33.51 -4.92 7.31
CA LEU A 522 32.79 -3.64 7.25
C LEU A 522 31.81 -3.51 8.43
N LEU A 523 31.04 -4.56 8.74
CA LEU A 523 30.09 -4.54 9.84
C LEU A 523 30.77 -4.42 11.21
N ILE A 524 31.89 -5.11 11.43
CA ILE A 524 32.68 -5.03 12.67
C ILE A 524 33.18 -3.60 12.88
N GLU A 525 33.84 -3.01 11.88
CA GLU A 525 34.41 -1.66 12.00
C GLU A 525 33.32 -0.60 12.14
N MET A 526 32.20 -0.76 11.44
CA MET A 526 31.03 0.11 11.63
C MET A 526 30.46 0.00 13.04
N SER A 527 30.36 -1.21 13.59
CA SER A 527 29.85 -1.44 14.95
C SER A 527 30.71 -0.78 16.03
N ARG A 528 32.00 -0.55 15.76
CA ARG A 528 32.92 0.19 16.64
C ARG A 528 32.73 1.70 16.61
N VAL A 529 32.36 2.25 15.46
CA VAL A 529 32.35 3.71 15.23
C VAL A 529 30.96 4.33 15.34
N VAL A 530 29.92 3.63 14.88
CA VAL A 530 28.56 4.17 14.85
C VAL A 530 27.91 4.02 16.22
N PRO A 531 27.36 5.09 16.82
CA PRO A 531 26.61 5.01 18.08
C PRO A 531 25.26 4.32 17.88
N ASP A 532 24.70 3.77 18.97
CA ASP A 532 23.32 3.28 19.02
C ASP A 532 22.99 2.21 17.96
N GLY A 533 22.05 2.50 17.06
CA GLY A 533 21.47 1.57 16.09
C GLY A 533 22.16 1.56 14.72
N ILE A 534 22.48 0.36 14.23
CA ILE A 534 22.79 0.08 12.82
C ILE A 534 21.68 -0.78 12.25
N VAL A 535 21.23 -0.46 11.04
CA VAL A 535 20.28 -1.30 10.29
C VAL A 535 20.96 -1.77 9.00
N ALA A 536 21.10 -3.07 8.87
CA ALA A 536 21.71 -3.70 7.71
C ALA A 536 20.64 -4.40 6.89
N PHE A 537 20.50 -4.00 5.63
CA PHE A 537 19.60 -4.62 4.68
C PHE A 537 20.37 -5.58 3.78
N PHE A 538 19.77 -6.73 3.52
CA PHE A 538 20.23 -7.73 2.54
C PHE A 538 19.23 -7.84 1.38
N PRO A 539 19.66 -8.32 0.19
CA PRO A 539 18.79 -8.49 -0.97
C PRO A 539 17.69 -9.54 -0.78
N SER A 540 17.96 -10.63 -0.03
CA SER A 540 17.02 -11.73 0.18
C SER A 540 17.27 -12.47 1.50
N TYR A 541 16.23 -13.14 2.02
CA TYR A 541 16.32 -13.98 3.23
C TYR A 541 17.34 -15.10 3.07
N LEU A 542 17.29 -15.83 1.95
CA LEU A 542 18.25 -16.91 1.66
C LEU A 542 19.71 -16.43 1.69
N TYR A 543 19.97 -15.24 1.13
CA TYR A 543 21.32 -14.69 1.13
C TYR A 543 21.75 -14.27 2.54
N MET A 544 20.86 -13.63 3.30
CA MET A 544 21.10 -13.26 4.69
C MET A 544 21.43 -14.50 5.54
N GLU A 545 20.63 -15.56 5.46
CA GLU A 545 20.86 -16.81 6.21
C GLU A 545 22.22 -17.42 5.88
N SER A 546 22.57 -17.50 4.58
CA SER A 546 23.87 -18.04 4.16
C SER A 546 25.06 -17.22 4.69
N ILE A 547 24.96 -15.88 4.66
CA ILE A 547 26.01 -15.00 5.17
C ILE A 547 26.12 -15.10 6.68
N VAL A 548 24.99 -15.10 7.40
CA VAL A 548 24.97 -15.16 8.86
C VAL A 548 25.56 -16.49 9.34
N ALA A 549 25.25 -17.60 8.66
CA ALA A 549 25.87 -18.90 8.93
C ALA A 549 27.40 -18.85 8.76
N MET A 550 27.88 -18.34 7.63
CA MET A 550 29.31 -18.18 7.39
C MET A 550 29.99 -17.20 8.36
N TRP A 551 29.31 -16.14 8.79
CA TRP A 551 29.81 -15.20 9.79
C TRP A 551 29.90 -15.81 11.19
N ASN A 552 29.02 -16.76 11.51
CA ASN A 552 29.10 -17.50 12.76
C ASN A 552 30.32 -18.44 12.77
N GLU A 553 30.52 -19.19 11.68
CA GLU A 553 31.67 -20.09 11.51
C GLU A 553 33.01 -19.34 11.56
N ASN A 554 33.09 -18.18 10.89
CA ASN A 554 34.29 -17.35 10.85
C ASN A 554 34.51 -16.52 12.14
N GLY A 555 33.60 -16.57 13.12
CA GLY A 555 33.71 -15.81 14.37
C GLY A 555 33.38 -14.31 14.28
N VAL A 556 32.98 -13.80 13.10
CA VAL A 556 32.62 -12.39 12.86
C VAL A 556 31.49 -11.92 13.78
N LEU A 557 30.46 -12.76 13.96
CA LEU A 557 29.31 -12.41 14.82
C LEU A 557 29.72 -12.23 16.29
N LYS A 558 30.70 -13.01 16.77
CA LYS A 558 31.22 -12.87 18.14
C LYS A 558 31.91 -11.53 18.33
N ASP A 559 32.62 -11.05 17.31
CA ASP A 559 33.28 -9.75 17.36
C ASP A 559 32.29 -8.58 17.27
N VAL A 560 31.24 -8.70 16.46
CA VAL A 560 30.14 -7.72 16.46
C VAL A 560 29.44 -7.69 17.81
N TRP A 561 29.19 -8.86 18.42
CA TRP A 561 28.49 -8.98 19.70
C TRP A 561 29.22 -8.31 20.88
N LYS A 562 30.56 -8.22 20.83
CA LYS A 562 31.35 -7.47 21.81
C LYS A 562 30.96 -5.99 21.85
N HIS A 563 30.56 -5.43 20.70
CA HIS A 563 30.23 -4.02 20.55
C HIS A 563 28.72 -3.73 20.59
N LYS A 564 27.89 -4.53 19.92
CA LYS A 564 26.44 -4.30 19.79
C LYS A 564 25.64 -5.60 19.82
N LEU A 565 24.38 -5.55 20.26
CA LEU A 565 23.47 -6.70 20.19
C LEU A 565 23.00 -6.94 18.76
N ILE A 566 22.78 -8.20 18.38
CA ILE A 566 22.39 -8.57 17.02
C ILE A 566 20.95 -9.08 17.05
N PHE A 567 20.10 -8.52 16.19
CA PHE A 567 18.74 -8.97 15.96
C PHE A 567 18.58 -9.31 14.48
N VAL A 568 17.85 -10.39 14.18
CA VAL A 568 17.65 -10.88 12.81
C VAL A 568 16.16 -10.88 12.50
N GLU A 569 15.80 -10.34 11.34
CA GLU A 569 14.45 -10.41 10.81
C GLU A 569 14.14 -11.84 10.35
N THR A 570 12.95 -12.34 10.69
CA THR A 570 12.44 -13.61 10.15
C THR A 570 11.21 -13.34 9.27
N PRO A 571 10.84 -14.28 8.38
CA PRO A 571 9.61 -14.13 7.60
C PRO A 571 8.34 -14.03 8.46
N ASP A 572 8.39 -14.55 9.69
CA ASP A 572 7.27 -14.46 10.63
C ASP A 572 7.11 -13.06 11.22
N ALA A 573 5.87 -12.56 11.20
CA ALA A 573 5.54 -11.23 11.67
C ALA A 573 5.61 -11.13 13.20
N ALA A 574 5.23 -12.18 13.93
CA ALA A 574 5.22 -12.17 15.38
C ALA A 574 6.66 -12.10 15.93
N GLU A 575 7.53 -12.99 15.47
CA GLU A 575 8.96 -12.96 15.83
C GLU A 575 9.63 -11.64 15.45
N THR A 576 9.39 -11.13 14.24
CA THR A 576 9.95 -9.85 13.80
C THR A 576 9.50 -8.69 14.68
N SER A 577 8.25 -8.68 15.14
CA SER A 577 7.76 -7.64 16.05
C SER A 577 8.47 -7.66 17.40
N VAL A 578 8.75 -8.85 17.94
CA VAL A 578 9.51 -9.03 19.19
C VAL A 578 10.97 -8.61 18.99
N ALA A 579 11.59 -9.01 17.87
CA ALA A 579 12.96 -8.62 17.54
C ALA A 579 13.10 -7.09 17.42
N LEU A 580 12.14 -6.42 16.78
CA LEU A 580 12.13 -4.97 16.66
C LEU A 580 11.93 -4.26 18.01
N GLN A 581 11.05 -4.77 18.87
CA GLN A 581 10.84 -4.20 20.20
C GLN A 581 12.11 -4.31 21.06
N ASN A 582 12.79 -5.45 21.00
CA ASN A 582 14.06 -5.67 21.68
C ASN A 582 15.17 -4.80 21.11
N TYR A 583 15.21 -4.60 19.79
CA TYR A 583 16.12 -3.67 19.12
C TYR A 583 15.96 -2.24 19.66
N ARG A 584 14.73 -1.72 19.71
CA ARG A 584 14.45 -0.38 20.24
C ARG A 584 14.86 -0.26 21.70
N THR A 585 14.55 -1.27 22.52
CA THR A 585 14.94 -1.32 23.93
C THR A 585 16.46 -1.29 24.10
N ALA A 586 17.21 -2.04 23.28
CA ALA A 586 18.67 -2.09 23.32
C ALA A 586 19.32 -0.74 22.92
N CYS A 587 18.74 -0.04 21.95
CA CYS A 587 19.17 1.31 21.57
C CYS A 587 18.91 2.33 22.68
N ASN A 588 17.73 2.28 23.32
CA ASN A 588 17.37 3.20 24.40
C ASN A 588 18.22 2.98 25.67
N ASN A 589 18.61 1.75 25.95
CA ASN A 589 19.43 1.40 27.12
C ASN A 589 20.94 1.65 26.91
N GLY A 590 21.36 2.21 25.77
CA GLY A 590 22.74 2.62 25.51
C GLY A 590 23.71 1.50 25.15
N ARG A 591 23.25 0.24 25.03
CA ARG A 591 24.12 -0.86 24.55
C ARG A 591 24.35 -0.79 23.04
N GLY A 592 23.36 -0.28 22.31
CA GLY A 592 23.37 -0.26 20.85
C GLY A 592 23.07 -1.63 20.24
N ALA A 593 22.53 -1.60 19.02
CA ALA A 593 22.04 -2.80 18.36
C ALA A 593 22.26 -2.76 16.84
N VAL A 594 22.38 -3.94 16.25
CA VAL A 594 22.45 -4.19 14.82
C VAL A 594 21.22 -5.00 14.43
N LEU A 595 20.40 -4.47 13.54
CA LEU A 595 19.26 -5.18 12.96
C LEU A 595 19.64 -5.67 11.55
N LEU A 596 19.73 -6.99 11.38
CA LEU A 596 19.89 -7.64 10.08
C LEU A 596 18.50 -7.89 9.50
N SER A 597 18.22 -7.27 8.36
CA SER A 597 16.89 -7.22 7.74
C SER A 597 16.99 -7.40 6.22
N VAL A 598 15.86 -7.57 5.57
CA VAL A 598 15.79 -7.74 4.10
C VAL A 598 15.18 -6.50 3.46
N ALA A 599 15.76 -6.04 2.35
CA ALA A 599 15.36 -4.82 1.64
C ALA A 599 13.97 -4.89 0.97
N ARG A 600 13.43 -6.09 0.84
CA ARG A 600 12.05 -6.39 0.40
C ARG A 600 11.23 -7.06 1.49
N GLY A 601 11.74 -7.04 2.72
CA GLY A 601 11.10 -7.59 3.91
C GLY A 601 10.12 -6.61 4.52
N LYS A 602 9.38 -7.05 5.54
CA LYS A 602 8.34 -6.25 6.19
C LYS A 602 8.93 -5.03 6.91
N VAL A 603 10.12 -5.18 7.46
CA VAL A 603 10.86 -4.12 8.16
C VAL A 603 11.17 -2.94 7.23
N SER A 604 11.47 -3.24 5.96
CA SER A 604 11.81 -2.23 4.96
C SER A 604 10.62 -1.44 4.41
N GLU A 605 9.38 -1.82 4.74
CA GLU A 605 8.16 -1.20 4.22
C GLU A 605 7.38 -0.37 5.25
N GLY A 606 7.14 -0.91 6.45
CA GLY A 606 6.19 -0.30 7.40
C GLY A 606 6.80 0.30 8.67
N ILE A 607 8.11 0.14 8.88
CA ILE A 607 8.76 0.50 10.13
C ILE A 607 9.64 1.74 9.96
N ASP A 608 9.52 2.65 10.91
CA ASP A 608 10.31 3.86 10.97
C ASP A 608 11.45 3.71 11.99
N PHE A 609 12.65 4.12 11.56
CA PHE A 609 13.85 4.21 12.38
C PHE A 609 14.10 5.68 12.70
N ASP A 610 13.56 6.11 13.84
CA ASP A 610 13.68 7.48 14.29
C ASP A 610 14.98 7.70 15.07
N HIS A 611 15.66 8.82 14.81
CA HIS A 611 16.83 9.28 15.55
C HIS A 611 17.90 8.20 15.84
N ASN A 612 18.04 7.81 17.11
CA ASN A 612 19.05 6.87 17.58
C ASN A 612 18.82 5.43 17.09
N TYR A 613 17.61 5.10 16.61
CA TYR A 613 17.30 3.80 16.06
C TYR A 613 17.94 3.53 14.69
N GLY A 614 18.48 4.54 14.00
CA GLY A 614 18.93 4.39 12.61
C GLY A 614 20.16 5.21 12.25
N ARG A 615 21.16 5.33 13.14
CA ARG A 615 22.33 6.20 12.92
C ARG A 615 23.18 5.80 11.71
N ALA A 616 23.20 4.53 11.36
CA ALA A 616 23.72 4.09 10.06
C ALA A 616 22.82 3.03 9.44
N VAL A 617 22.49 3.22 8.16
CA VAL A 617 21.91 2.18 7.31
C VAL A 617 22.97 1.66 6.36
N VAL A 618 23.08 0.34 6.29
CA VAL A 618 23.96 -0.36 5.35
C VAL A 618 23.11 -1.17 4.39
N MET A 619 23.28 -0.90 3.10
CA MET A 619 22.70 -1.72 2.04
C MET A 619 23.78 -2.68 1.53
N PHE A 620 23.74 -3.93 1.99
CA PHE A 620 24.60 -4.99 1.48
C PHE A 620 24.12 -5.41 0.10
N GLY A 621 24.86 -5.03 -0.94
CA GLY A 621 24.51 -5.37 -2.30
C GLY A 621 23.39 -4.51 -2.91
N ILE A 622 22.86 -4.98 -4.04
CA ILE A 622 21.72 -4.37 -4.74
C ILE A 622 20.54 -5.34 -4.67
N PRO A 623 19.35 -4.90 -4.19
CA PRO A 623 18.21 -5.77 -3.99
C PRO A 623 17.46 -6.05 -5.31
N TYR A 624 18.11 -6.76 -6.23
CA TYR A 624 17.47 -7.26 -7.45
C TYR A 624 16.40 -8.30 -7.12
N GLN A 625 15.31 -8.29 -7.89
CA GLN A 625 14.37 -9.40 -7.89
C GLN A 625 15.02 -10.68 -8.42
N TYR A 626 14.44 -11.81 -8.07
CA TYR A 626 14.88 -13.10 -8.60
C TYR A 626 14.60 -13.18 -10.11
N THR A 627 15.66 -13.07 -10.91
CA THR A 627 15.59 -12.94 -12.37
C THR A 627 15.15 -14.21 -13.08
N GLU A 628 15.20 -15.37 -12.42
CA GLU A 628 14.77 -16.63 -13.02
C GLU A 628 13.26 -16.87 -12.88
N SER A 629 12.55 -16.07 -12.05
CA SER A 629 11.09 -16.10 -11.94
C SER A 629 10.44 -15.88 -13.31
N ARG A 630 9.50 -16.76 -13.66
CA ARG A 630 8.79 -16.71 -14.94
C ARG A 630 7.80 -15.55 -15.01
N ILE A 631 7.15 -15.22 -13.88
CA ILE A 631 6.28 -14.04 -13.75
C ILE A 631 7.04 -12.77 -14.13
N LEU A 632 8.26 -12.62 -13.60
CA LEU A 632 9.10 -11.47 -13.91
C LEU A 632 9.52 -11.46 -15.38
N LYS A 633 9.95 -12.59 -15.95
CA LYS A 633 10.31 -12.68 -17.37
C LYS A 633 9.13 -12.29 -18.29
N ALA A 634 7.95 -12.85 -18.04
CA ALA A 634 6.73 -12.50 -18.78
C ALA A 634 6.42 -11.00 -18.67
N ARG A 635 6.57 -10.42 -17.48
CA ARG A 635 6.38 -8.97 -17.27
C ARG A 635 7.42 -8.14 -18.01
N LEU A 636 8.69 -8.56 -18.02
CA LEU A 636 9.76 -7.87 -18.72
C LEU A 636 9.54 -7.89 -20.25
N GLU A 637 9.10 -9.03 -20.79
CA GLU A 637 8.72 -9.16 -22.20
C GLU A 637 7.54 -8.24 -22.55
N PHE A 638 6.50 -8.22 -21.71
CA PHE A 638 5.36 -7.33 -21.87
C PHE A 638 5.77 -5.85 -21.83
N MET A 639 6.59 -5.45 -20.85
CA MET A 639 7.07 -4.07 -20.71
C MET A 639 7.92 -3.61 -21.91
N ARG A 640 8.66 -4.54 -22.52
CA ARG A 640 9.45 -4.29 -23.73
C ARG A 640 8.57 -4.07 -24.95
N GLU A 641 7.50 -4.85 -25.10
CA GLU A 641 6.60 -4.80 -26.26
C GLU A 641 5.59 -3.65 -26.16
N ALA A 642 4.91 -3.51 -25.02
CA ALA A 642 3.85 -2.52 -24.82
C ALA A 642 4.39 -1.11 -24.54
N HIS A 643 5.34 -1.00 -23.60
CA HIS A 643 5.81 0.30 -23.09
C HIS A 643 7.20 0.70 -23.60
N GLN A 644 7.84 -0.12 -24.44
CA GLN A 644 9.19 0.08 -24.97
C GLN A 644 10.27 0.27 -23.88
N ILE A 645 10.05 -0.32 -22.70
CA ILE A 645 10.98 -0.28 -21.58
C ILE A 645 11.94 -1.46 -21.68
N ARG A 646 13.24 -1.20 -21.67
CA ARG A 646 14.26 -2.27 -21.69
C ARG A 646 14.26 -3.04 -20.38
N GLU A 647 14.50 -4.35 -20.48
CA GLU A 647 14.46 -5.27 -19.33
C GLU A 647 15.43 -4.85 -18.21
N ASN A 648 16.67 -4.55 -18.58
CA ASN A 648 17.69 -4.08 -17.64
C ASN A 648 17.35 -2.74 -16.97
N ASP A 649 16.60 -1.89 -17.67
CA ASP A 649 16.22 -0.59 -17.13
C ASP A 649 15.17 -0.73 -16.05
N PHE A 650 14.17 -1.58 -16.26
CA PHE A 650 13.15 -1.92 -15.27
C PHE A 650 13.76 -2.62 -14.05
N LEU A 651 14.61 -3.65 -14.25
CA LEU A 651 15.27 -4.36 -13.15
C LEU A 651 16.10 -3.42 -12.27
N THR A 652 16.81 -2.49 -12.90
CA THR A 652 17.64 -1.52 -12.17
C THR A 652 16.80 -0.47 -11.47
N PHE A 653 15.72 0.00 -12.12
CA PHE A 653 14.75 0.89 -11.50
C PHE A 653 14.15 0.28 -10.24
N ASP A 654 13.59 -0.92 -10.35
CA ASP A 654 12.95 -1.59 -9.23
C ASP A 654 13.92 -1.86 -8.07
N ALA A 655 15.15 -2.30 -8.38
CA ALA A 655 16.16 -2.55 -7.34
C ALA A 655 16.58 -1.25 -6.61
N LEU A 656 16.77 -0.15 -7.34
CA LEU A 656 17.19 1.12 -6.74
C LEU A 656 16.06 1.82 -6.00
N ARG A 657 14.80 1.62 -6.43
CA ARG A 657 13.62 2.05 -5.69
C ARG A 657 13.59 1.45 -4.30
N HIS A 658 13.73 0.13 -4.17
CA HIS A 658 13.77 -0.55 -2.87
C HIS A 658 15.00 -0.17 -2.04
N ALA A 659 16.18 -0.05 -2.66
CA ALA A 659 17.38 0.42 -1.96
C ALA A 659 17.19 1.84 -1.40
N SER A 660 16.65 2.76 -2.21
CA SER A 660 16.40 4.15 -1.79
C SER A 660 15.33 4.24 -0.71
N GLN A 661 14.32 3.38 -0.75
CA GLN A 661 13.31 3.27 0.31
C GLN A 661 13.94 2.86 1.65
N CYS A 662 14.77 1.81 1.64
CA CYS A 662 15.47 1.34 2.84
C CYS A 662 16.36 2.44 3.44
N ILE A 663 17.12 3.13 2.58
CA ILE A 663 18.07 4.16 2.98
C ILE A 663 17.37 5.44 3.43
N GLY A 664 16.27 5.81 2.77
CA GLY A 664 15.47 7.00 3.08
C GLY A 664 14.77 6.93 4.44
N ARG A 665 14.72 5.76 5.11
CA ARG A 665 14.10 5.60 6.44
C ARG A 665 14.90 6.22 7.57
N VAL A 666 16.19 6.48 7.35
CA VAL A 666 17.12 7.10 8.32
C VAL A 666 16.76 8.55 8.60
N LEU A 667 16.15 9.26 7.64
CA LEU A 667 15.91 10.69 7.74
C LEU A 667 14.46 10.98 8.12
N ARG A 668 14.27 11.56 9.31
CA ARG A 668 12.95 11.97 9.82
C ARG A 668 12.76 13.46 9.99
N GLY A 669 13.85 14.22 10.06
CA GLY A 669 13.82 15.67 10.14
C GLY A 669 15.17 16.28 9.84
N LYS A 670 15.21 17.60 9.68
CA LYS A 670 16.46 18.34 9.44
C LYS A 670 17.37 18.39 10.66
N THR A 671 16.84 18.11 11.85
CA THR A 671 17.62 17.96 13.09
C THR A 671 18.25 16.59 13.22
N ASP A 672 17.71 15.59 12.50
CA ASP A 672 18.20 14.24 12.55
C ASP A 672 19.41 14.05 11.63
N TYR A 673 20.23 13.05 11.93
CA TYR A 673 21.36 12.72 11.08
C TYR A 673 21.62 11.22 11.03
N GLY A 674 22.16 10.79 9.89
CA GLY A 674 22.57 9.40 9.74
C GLY A 674 23.46 9.13 8.53
N LEU A 675 24.15 8.01 8.62
CA LEU A 675 25.06 7.51 7.59
C LEU A 675 24.31 6.56 6.65
N MET A 676 24.55 6.71 5.35
CA MET A 676 23.92 5.89 4.31
C MET A 676 25.01 5.15 3.56
N VAL A 677 25.21 3.87 3.85
CA VAL A 677 26.32 3.08 3.30
C VAL A 677 25.79 2.13 2.22
N LEU A 678 26.26 2.34 1.00
CA LEU A 678 25.98 1.52 -0.18
C LEU A 678 27.16 0.56 -0.42
N ALA A 679 27.05 -0.68 0.04
CA ALA A 679 28.12 -1.67 -0.04
C ALA A 679 27.97 -2.54 -1.30
N ASP A 680 28.31 -1.98 -2.46
CA ASP A 680 28.46 -2.72 -3.72
C ASP A 680 29.18 -1.83 -4.75
N LYS A 681 30.19 -2.35 -5.45
CA LYS A 681 30.88 -1.64 -6.55
C LYS A 681 29.92 -1.12 -7.62
N ARG A 682 28.79 -1.80 -7.84
CA ARG A 682 27.85 -1.46 -8.90
C ARG A 682 27.14 -0.11 -8.67
N TYR A 683 27.01 0.39 -7.44
CA TYR A 683 26.43 1.71 -7.19
C TYR A 683 27.26 2.87 -7.79
N SER A 684 28.56 2.65 -8.02
CA SER A 684 29.47 3.63 -8.65
C SER A 684 29.18 3.85 -10.14
N ARG A 685 28.47 2.93 -10.81
CA ARG A 685 28.15 3.05 -12.23
C ARG A 685 27.08 4.12 -12.49
N ALA A 686 27.25 4.88 -13.57
CA ALA A 686 26.37 6.00 -13.93
C ALA A 686 24.91 5.59 -14.18
N ASP A 687 24.67 4.41 -14.76
CA ASP A 687 23.33 3.85 -15.02
C ASP A 687 22.51 3.63 -13.75
N LYS A 688 23.19 3.39 -12.63
CA LYS A 688 22.58 3.16 -11.32
C LYS A 688 22.53 4.43 -10.49
N ARG A 689 23.63 5.18 -10.48
CA ARG A 689 23.71 6.45 -9.74
C ARG A 689 22.62 7.42 -10.21
N SER A 690 22.42 7.58 -11.51
CA SER A 690 21.40 8.49 -12.07
C SER A 690 19.97 8.17 -11.65
N LYS A 691 19.68 6.91 -11.29
CA LYS A 691 18.35 6.45 -10.85
C LYS A 691 18.13 6.63 -9.34
N LEU A 692 19.15 6.93 -8.55
CA LEU A 692 18.97 7.34 -7.16
C LEU A 692 18.27 8.71 -7.08
N PRO A 693 17.45 8.97 -6.05
CA PRO A 693 16.80 10.26 -5.85
C PRO A 693 17.77 11.44 -5.90
N ARG A 694 17.33 12.57 -6.45
CA ARG A 694 18.16 13.78 -6.62
C ARG A 694 18.75 14.28 -5.31
N TRP A 695 17.99 14.18 -4.23
CA TRP A 695 18.45 14.60 -2.90
C TRP A 695 19.62 13.74 -2.38
N ILE A 696 19.70 12.44 -2.71
CA ILE A 696 20.85 11.59 -2.38
C ILE A 696 22.04 11.95 -3.28
N ASN A 697 21.78 12.07 -4.58
CA ASN A 697 22.84 12.34 -5.57
C ASN A 697 23.55 13.68 -5.34
N THR A 698 22.83 14.70 -4.84
CA THR A 698 23.39 16.02 -4.53
C THR A 698 24.44 15.93 -3.42
N CYS A 699 24.26 15.02 -2.45
CA CYS A 699 25.21 14.81 -1.35
C CYS A 699 26.30 13.77 -1.69
N LEU A 700 26.19 13.07 -2.82
CA LEU A 700 27.14 12.05 -3.23
C LEU A 700 28.31 12.69 -4.00
N THR A 701 29.32 13.12 -3.24
CA THR A 701 30.58 13.68 -3.75
C THR A 701 31.45 12.64 -4.47
N GLU A 702 32.36 13.07 -5.35
CA GLU A 702 33.29 12.14 -6.01
C GLU A 702 34.20 11.39 -5.01
N THR A 703 34.55 12.06 -3.90
CA THR A 703 35.33 11.46 -2.81
C THR A 703 34.61 10.31 -2.11
N SER A 704 33.28 10.23 -2.16
CA SER A 704 32.49 9.21 -1.47
C SER A 704 32.07 8.03 -2.36
N LEU A 705 32.46 7.99 -3.64
CA LEU A 705 31.99 6.98 -4.60
C LEU A 705 32.75 5.66 -4.63
N ASN A 706 34.07 5.68 -4.40
CA ASN A 706 34.94 4.53 -4.60
C ASN A 706 35.76 4.27 -3.34
N LEU A 707 35.08 4.13 -2.21
CA LEU A 707 35.74 3.97 -0.91
C LEU A 707 36.16 2.51 -0.66
N SER A 708 37.31 2.35 -0.01
CA SER A 708 37.65 1.13 0.73
C SER A 708 37.00 1.17 2.12
N THR A 709 36.92 0.01 2.79
CA THR A 709 36.40 -0.09 4.16
C THR A 709 37.03 0.95 5.10
N ASP A 710 38.36 1.05 5.16
CA ASP A 710 39.05 1.95 6.10
C ASP A 710 38.82 3.43 5.79
N MET A 711 38.82 3.80 4.50
CA MET A 711 38.53 5.16 4.06
C MET A 711 37.09 5.56 4.42
N ALA A 712 36.14 4.65 4.23
CA ALA A 712 34.76 4.86 4.61
C ALA A 712 34.63 5.10 6.11
N ILE A 713 35.29 4.29 6.94
CA ILE A 713 35.28 4.45 8.41
C ILE A 713 35.89 5.79 8.84
N GLY A 714 36.97 6.24 8.19
CA GLY A 714 37.56 7.56 8.43
C GLY A 714 36.56 8.70 8.18
N LEU A 715 35.82 8.64 7.07
CA LEU A 715 34.76 9.60 6.75
C LEU A 715 33.58 9.51 7.72
N MET A 716 33.15 8.30 8.08
CA MET A 716 32.06 8.08 9.05
C MET A 716 32.40 8.71 10.41
N ARG A 717 33.63 8.51 10.91
CA ARG A 717 34.09 9.11 12.16
C ARG A 717 34.09 10.64 12.09
N LYS A 718 34.57 11.21 10.99
CA LYS A 718 34.58 12.68 10.79
C LYS A 718 33.16 13.23 10.76
N PHE A 719 32.26 12.57 10.04
CA PHE A 719 30.86 12.95 9.93
C PHE A 719 30.16 12.90 11.28
N LEU A 720 30.23 11.77 12.00
CA LEU A 720 29.57 11.61 13.30
C LEU A 720 30.10 12.60 14.34
N LYS A 721 31.41 12.85 14.38
CA LYS A 721 32.01 13.84 15.28
C LYS A 721 31.55 15.26 14.99
N ALA A 722 31.44 15.61 13.70
CA ALA A 722 30.85 16.88 13.32
C ALA A 722 29.40 16.89 13.83
N MET A 723 28.58 15.93 13.39
CA MET A 723 27.13 15.89 13.67
C MET A 723 26.75 15.87 15.15
N ALA A 724 27.60 15.31 16.00
CA ALA A 724 27.41 15.28 17.46
C ALA A 724 27.50 16.66 18.15
N GLN A 725 28.00 17.70 17.46
CA GLN A 725 28.00 19.07 18.00
C GLN A 725 26.57 19.63 18.12
N PRO A 726 26.29 20.46 19.15
CA PRO A 726 24.98 21.08 19.31
C PRO A 726 24.64 21.92 18.08
N PHE A 727 23.40 21.81 17.63
CA PHE A 727 22.93 22.48 16.42
C PHE A 727 21.75 23.40 16.78
N ASP A 728 22.05 24.69 16.90
CA ASP A 728 21.06 25.69 17.30
C ASP A 728 20.04 25.96 16.20
N MET A 729 18.78 26.09 16.58
CA MET A 729 17.67 26.39 15.68
C MET A 729 17.86 27.73 14.93
N LYS A 730 18.54 28.71 15.54
CA LYS A 730 18.86 29.99 14.90
C LYS A 730 19.70 29.85 13.63
N SER A 731 20.58 28.85 13.57
CA SER A 731 21.42 28.60 12.38
C SER A 731 20.62 28.06 11.18
N GLN A 732 19.40 27.58 11.42
CA GLN A 732 18.52 27.04 10.39
C GLN A 732 17.59 28.11 9.79
N LEU A 733 17.30 29.17 10.56
CA LEU A 733 16.43 30.26 10.13
C LEU A 733 17.04 31.00 8.93
N GLY A 734 16.22 31.20 7.89
CA GLY A 734 16.60 31.85 6.64
C GLY A 734 17.21 30.91 5.59
N VAL A 735 17.77 29.77 6.00
CA VAL A 735 18.34 28.77 5.07
C VAL A 735 17.40 27.57 4.90
N SER A 736 17.27 26.75 5.94
CA SER A 736 16.49 25.51 5.89
C SER A 736 15.12 25.62 6.56
N MET A 737 14.88 26.66 7.34
CA MET A 737 13.61 27.02 7.96
C MET A 737 13.25 28.46 7.62
N TRP A 738 12.04 28.68 7.13
CA TRP A 738 11.50 30.00 6.79
C TRP A 738 10.42 30.41 7.79
N ALA A 739 10.58 31.62 8.33
CA ALA A 739 9.56 32.35 9.06
C ALA A 739 8.74 33.24 8.10
N ASN A 740 7.70 33.90 8.60
CA ASN A 740 6.75 34.65 7.75
C ASN A 740 7.45 35.71 6.89
N GLU A 741 8.42 36.43 7.47
CA GLU A 741 9.23 37.45 6.78
C GLU A 741 9.98 36.89 5.57
N HIS A 742 10.52 35.67 5.69
CA HIS A 742 11.28 35.02 4.62
C HIS A 742 10.38 34.57 3.45
N ILE A 743 9.15 34.16 3.75
CA ILE A 743 8.14 33.81 2.74
C ILE A 743 7.78 35.06 1.92
N VAL A 744 7.64 36.21 2.57
CA VAL A 744 7.33 37.48 1.90
C VAL A 744 8.44 37.89 0.93
N GLN A 745 9.70 37.73 1.33
CA GLN A 745 10.86 38.05 0.49
C GLN A 745 10.98 37.19 -0.77
N HIS A 746 10.42 35.98 -0.76
CA HIS A 746 10.50 35.02 -1.88
C HIS A 746 9.22 34.99 -2.75
N GLY A 747 8.40 36.05 -2.67
CA GLY A 747 7.23 36.24 -3.52
C GLY A 747 5.90 35.77 -2.93
N GLY A 748 5.88 35.25 -1.70
CA GLY A 748 4.63 35.04 -0.96
C GLY A 748 4.07 36.36 -0.42
N ARG A 749 2.75 36.42 -0.17
CA ARG A 749 2.19 37.46 0.71
C ARG A 749 2.08 36.84 2.09
N GLY A 750 2.48 37.53 3.15
CA GLY A 750 2.47 37.01 4.52
C GLY A 750 1.90 38.07 5.45
N ASP A 751 0.94 37.66 6.30
CA ASP A 751 0.46 38.54 7.36
C ASP A 751 1.48 38.50 8.50
N VAL A 752 2.19 39.60 8.71
CA VAL A 752 2.98 39.81 9.93
C VAL A 752 1.99 40.16 11.03
N VAL A 753 1.39 39.15 11.67
CA VAL A 753 0.67 39.38 12.92
C VAL A 753 1.70 39.43 14.04
N THR A 754 2.30 40.61 14.24
CA THR A 754 2.87 40.95 15.55
C THR A 754 1.72 40.93 16.54
N VAL A 755 1.85 40.11 17.59
CA VAL A 755 0.92 40.10 18.72
C VAL A 755 1.06 41.43 19.46
N GLU A 756 0.39 42.46 18.96
CA GLU A 756 0.06 43.65 19.73
C GLU A 756 -1.40 43.55 20.12
N SER A 757 -1.62 43.45 21.42
CA SER A 757 -2.90 43.55 22.11
C SER A 757 -3.74 44.69 21.53
N THR A 758 -4.72 44.34 20.71
CA THR A 758 -5.80 45.25 20.33
C THR A 758 -7.10 44.66 20.83
N SER A 759 -7.48 45.15 22.01
CA SER A 759 -8.85 45.13 22.53
C SER A 759 -9.78 45.73 21.47
N MET A 760 -10.57 44.90 20.80
CA MET A 760 -11.75 45.36 20.09
C MET A 760 -12.83 45.68 21.11
N GLU A 761 -12.93 46.95 21.47
CA GLU A 761 -14.15 47.51 22.05
C GLU A 761 -15.24 47.44 20.99
N VAL A 762 -16.31 46.72 21.35
CA VAL A 762 -17.60 46.74 20.68
C VAL A 762 -18.24 48.06 21.06
N ASP A 763 -18.41 48.97 20.11
CA ASP A 763 -19.35 50.08 20.27
C ASP A 763 -20.41 50.04 19.18
N GLN A 764 -21.63 49.80 19.68
CA GLN A 764 -22.92 49.88 19.03
C GLN A 764 -23.19 51.32 18.59
N VAL A 765 -23.70 51.52 17.37
CA VAL A 765 -24.61 52.64 17.11
C VAL A 765 -25.70 52.21 16.13
N SER A 766 -26.89 52.02 16.72
CA SER A 766 -28.27 52.17 16.22
C SER A 766 -28.66 51.68 14.82
#